data_AF-A0AAJ0FYB6-F1
#
_entry.id   AF-A0AAJ0FYB6-F1
#
_cell.length_a   1.000
_cell.length_b   1.000
_cell.length_c   1.000
_cell.angle_alpha   90.00
_cell.angle_beta   90.00
_cell.angle_gamma   90.00
#
_symmetry.space_group_name_H-M   'P 1'
#
loop_
_entity.id
_entity.type
_entity.pdbx_description
1 polymer ?
#
loop_
_entity_poly.entity_id
_entity_poly.type
_entity_poly.pdbx_seq_one_letter_code
_entity_poly.pdbx_strand_id
1 'polypeptide(L)'
;MPYIARTSEFPELAISGGLVDPRADHQPSFDKRMACRDLMDFISNTSGLSPLVSKDQNDSVANTNTDTQGHKPDDECQIKLDKILARSKEIRLLLAAKNGQNRYKILNQSLSDLVPGVISTGGLSRSSAFDSLPVVSHWADRTHETSAMDARATIRLTSTWASTNVIAEGATMGVPLGAPCWSLKTHGIGLADAALGKFSQRYDAETNSLETTVALERRPDTDKTAGVLGAAASVSWMRNTRVADAVDCAVGLLADASVLLEARDKVMQTGATESVGFAEVRRVEMPTWCIARKPLPPKLSGVALSFDEATVNLLASEGCEGALLNASIFSMAVGYNRGVYGGSISGLWAIMDSAFVLDYSVGISDRAMADSLTSAFSEVTAAAEASVSAGPHITDVRIIKGCNYGCLRQKTIIEDTHTVPSSPCVVVWNDLGRLARYKLADAVFCHVYYDSGGGEQMAAIAGLGCVAHDWIDLGADVACGEVSNIIPSLTRGSLAEEPLAEVYSRLLGTMIWYRDNDPYNPAATCLLFTHWWQLANCRHRPITLLGRTDLAADAGVAATIPAERPTLEHFRSCGTKVQRGKGPLANAELRLQSFYSNSPLPETHAVADVLVSPVLAYVKGGKSLPSESEYLGAVLAAELAYPHGQKIVELWDLAIVMWESGAMWAAGVAGLCYTHKGNSNCDRARSDLSDATWG
;
A
#
# COMPACT_ATOMS: atom_id res chain seq x y z
N MET A 1 -19.19 40.63 -4.41
CA MET A 1 -18.64 40.81 -5.78
C MET A 1 -18.71 39.47 -6.48
N PRO A 2 -19.24 39.36 -7.71
CA PRO A 2 -19.11 38.14 -8.49
C PRO A 2 -17.68 38.08 -9.00
N TYR A 3 -16.85 37.26 -8.38
CA TYR A 3 -15.47 37.06 -8.82
C TYR A 3 -15.51 36.16 -10.05
N ILE A 4 -15.24 36.74 -11.22
CA ILE A 4 -15.12 36.01 -12.49
C ILE A 4 -13.81 35.25 -12.43
N ALA A 5 -13.89 33.92 -12.27
CA ALA A 5 -12.76 33.01 -12.35
C ALA A 5 -12.15 33.06 -13.75
N ARG A 6 -10.98 33.67 -13.89
CA ARG A 6 -10.19 33.60 -15.12
C ARG A 6 -9.03 32.65 -14.90
N THR A 7 -9.17 31.44 -15.42
CA THR A 7 -8.08 30.46 -15.58
C THR A 7 -6.89 31.02 -16.36
N SER A 8 -7.11 32.09 -17.15
CA SER A 8 -6.12 32.73 -18.02
C SER A 8 -5.04 33.56 -17.31
N GLU A 9 -5.12 33.77 -15.98
CA GLU A 9 -4.08 34.50 -15.23
C GLU A 9 -3.06 33.58 -14.56
N PHE A 10 -3.24 32.26 -14.62
CA PHE A 10 -2.25 31.34 -14.09
C PHE A 10 -1.08 31.18 -15.06
N PRO A 11 0.17 31.27 -14.58
CA PRO A 11 1.32 30.83 -15.34
C PRO A 11 1.13 29.37 -15.75
N GLU A 12 1.54 29.01 -16.96
CA GLU A 12 1.50 27.64 -17.48
C GLU A 12 2.15 26.64 -16.51
N LEU A 13 3.18 27.07 -15.78
CA LEU A 13 3.85 26.32 -14.72
C LEU A 13 2.91 25.95 -13.56
N ALA A 14 1.99 26.84 -13.16
CA ALA A 14 1.02 26.55 -12.09
C ALA A 14 -0.13 25.66 -12.57
N ILE A 15 -0.48 25.74 -13.86
CA ILE A 15 -1.49 24.88 -14.50
C ILE A 15 -0.94 23.45 -14.62
N SER A 16 0.29 23.30 -15.12
CA SER A 16 0.98 22.01 -15.31
C SER A 16 1.64 21.46 -14.04
N GLY A 17 1.85 22.27 -13.01
CA GLY A 17 2.65 21.90 -11.83
C GLY A 17 4.15 21.82 -12.12
N GLY A 18 4.61 22.33 -13.27
CA GLY A 18 5.99 22.21 -13.75
C GLY A 18 6.34 20.83 -14.29
N LEU A 19 5.33 19.98 -14.53
CA LEU A 19 5.47 18.60 -14.95
C LEU A 19 4.78 18.39 -16.30
N VAL A 20 5.28 17.43 -17.09
CA VAL A 20 4.71 17.13 -18.41
C VAL A 20 3.65 16.04 -18.29
N ASP A 21 2.49 16.25 -18.92
CA ASP A 21 1.44 15.22 -19.07
C ASP A 21 1.90 14.15 -20.07
N PRO A 22 2.23 12.93 -19.61
CA PRO A 22 2.81 11.91 -20.47
C PRO A 22 1.76 11.25 -21.40
N ARG A 23 0.47 11.61 -21.31
CA ARG A 23 -0.56 11.10 -22.22
C ARG A 23 -0.49 11.74 -23.62
N ALA A 24 0.24 12.84 -23.78
CA ALA A 24 0.28 13.58 -25.04
C ALA A 24 1.09 12.89 -26.16
N ASP A 25 2.14 12.10 -25.83
CA ASP A 25 3.20 11.76 -26.80
C ASP A 25 3.48 10.26 -27.03
N HIS A 26 2.63 9.34 -26.57
CA HIS A 26 2.94 7.91 -26.38
C HIS A 26 4.06 7.71 -25.34
N GLN A 27 3.82 6.86 -24.33
CA GLN A 27 4.61 6.85 -23.09
C GLN A 27 5.93 6.06 -23.24
N PRO A 28 7.09 6.69 -23.48
CA PRO A 28 8.32 5.97 -23.81
C PRO A 28 8.96 5.30 -22.57
N SER A 29 8.53 5.72 -21.36
CA SER A 29 9.01 5.16 -20.09
C SER A 29 8.58 3.71 -19.90
N PHE A 30 7.45 3.30 -20.49
CA PHE A 30 6.86 1.99 -20.23
C PHE A 30 7.34 0.88 -21.17
N ASP A 31 7.97 1.24 -22.29
CA ASP A 31 8.53 0.29 -23.27
C ASP A 31 9.93 -0.23 -22.88
N LYS A 32 10.49 0.23 -21.75
CA LYS A 32 11.84 -0.12 -21.29
C LYS A 32 11.79 -1.00 -20.04
N ARG A 33 12.84 -1.80 -19.85
CA ARG A 33 13.02 -2.64 -18.66
C ARG A 33 13.01 -1.80 -17.38
N MET A 34 12.38 -2.32 -16.33
CA MET A 34 12.46 -1.74 -14.99
C MET A 34 13.82 -2.07 -14.36
N ALA A 35 14.60 -1.04 -14.03
CA ALA A 35 15.87 -1.21 -13.31
C ALA A 35 16.09 -0.07 -12.32
N CYS A 36 16.76 -0.39 -11.21
CA CYS A 36 17.32 0.57 -10.26
C CYS A 36 18.55 -0.04 -9.59
N ARG A 37 19.38 0.83 -9.00
CA ARG A 37 20.62 0.47 -8.31
C ARG A 37 20.40 -0.62 -7.26
N ASP A 38 19.40 -0.48 -6.38
CA ASP A 38 19.15 -1.47 -5.32
C ASP A 38 18.82 -2.87 -5.85
N LEU A 39 18.03 -2.97 -6.93
CA LEU A 39 17.78 -4.25 -7.58
C LEU A 39 19.09 -4.85 -8.09
N MET A 40 19.85 -4.06 -8.85
CA MET A 40 21.06 -4.51 -9.53
C MET A 40 22.13 -4.92 -8.51
N ASP A 41 22.31 -4.13 -7.47
CA ASP A 41 23.19 -4.42 -6.34
C ASP A 41 22.72 -5.70 -5.65
N PHE A 42 21.42 -5.89 -5.39
CA PHE A 42 20.93 -7.11 -4.77
C PHE A 42 21.18 -8.36 -5.63
N ILE A 43 20.86 -8.31 -6.92
CA ILE A 43 21.05 -9.44 -7.85
C ILE A 43 22.54 -9.78 -7.98
N SER A 44 23.38 -8.77 -8.21
CA SER A 44 24.83 -8.96 -8.42
C SER A 44 25.58 -9.38 -7.16
N ASN A 45 25.09 -8.98 -5.99
CA ASN A 45 25.75 -9.18 -4.71
C ASN A 45 25.33 -10.47 -3.97
N THR A 46 24.68 -11.39 -4.68
CA THR A 46 24.42 -12.77 -4.19
C THR A 46 25.71 -13.59 -3.99
N SER A 47 26.88 -13.04 -4.37
CA SER A 47 28.20 -13.67 -4.31
C SER A 47 29.03 -13.26 -3.08
N GLY A 48 28.51 -13.42 -1.86
CA GLY A 48 29.28 -13.50 -0.60
C GLY A 48 30.24 -12.34 -0.23
N LEU A 49 30.29 -11.25 -0.99
CA LEU A 49 31.15 -10.09 -0.74
C LEU A 49 30.31 -8.93 -0.21
N SER A 50 30.87 -8.17 0.73
CA SER A 50 30.21 -6.97 1.26
C SER A 50 30.33 -5.83 0.23
N PRO A 51 29.24 -5.11 -0.11
CA PRO A 51 29.27 -3.98 -1.02
C PRO A 51 29.70 -2.67 -0.31
N LEU A 52 30.10 -2.75 0.96
CA LEU A 52 30.62 -1.61 1.74
C LEU A 52 32.10 -1.31 1.46
N VAL A 53 32.72 -1.98 0.49
CA VAL A 53 34.04 -1.58 -0.02
C VAL A 53 33.89 -0.23 -0.72
N SER A 54 34.66 0.77 -0.30
CA SER A 54 34.51 2.14 -0.77
C SER A 54 34.60 2.23 -2.31
N LYS A 55 33.81 3.17 -2.86
CA LYS A 55 33.60 3.44 -4.29
C LYS A 55 34.86 3.77 -5.12
N ASP A 56 36.07 3.70 -4.56
CA ASP A 56 37.28 4.21 -5.22
C ASP A 56 38.10 3.15 -5.98
N GLN A 57 37.64 1.90 -6.11
CA GLN A 57 38.44 0.85 -6.76
C GLN A 57 37.77 -0.01 -7.86
N ASN A 58 36.49 0.17 -8.18
CA ASN A 58 35.79 -0.72 -9.12
C ASN A 58 35.42 -0.12 -10.50
N ASP A 59 35.87 1.10 -10.82
CA ASP A 59 35.58 1.75 -12.11
C ASP A 59 36.29 1.12 -13.33
N SER A 60 36.96 -0.03 -13.20
CA SER A 60 37.73 -0.63 -14.31
C SER A 60 37.24 -1.99 -14.82
N VAL A 61 36.08 -2.51 -14.41
CA VAL A 61 35.56 -3.78 -14.97
C VAL A 61 34.05 -3.74 -15.22
N ALA A 62 33.57 -2.71 -15.94
CA ALA A 62 32.29 -2.82 -16.65
C ALA A 62 32.51 -3.64 -17.92
N ASN A 63 32.50 -4.97 -17.79
CA ASN A 63 32.60 -5.86 -18.95
C ASN A 63 31.19 -6.12 -19.49
N THR A 64 30.96 -5.58 -20.69
CA THR A 64 29.89 -5.88 -21.64
C THR A 64 29.51 -7.36 -21.66
N ASN A 65 28.30 -7.70 -21.21
CA ASN A 65 27.54 -8.90 -21.60
C ASN A 65 26.13 -8.84 -20.99
N THR A 66 25.28 -7.96 -21.52
CA THR A 66 23.83 -7.97 -21.28
C THR A 66 23.06 -7.96 -22.58
N ASP A 67 23.53 -8.73 -23.56
CA ASP A 67 22.74 -9.12 -24.72
C ASP A 67 22.69 -10.64 -24.78
N THR A 68 21.49 -11.18 -24.98
CA THR A 68 21.10 -12.60 -25.04
C THR A 68 20.71 -13.30 -23.72
N GLN A 69 19.63 -12.85 -23.09
CA GLN A 69 18.68 -13.82 -22.50
C GLN A 69 17.46 -13.91 -23.41
N GLY A 70 17.35 -15.04 -24.10
CA GLY A 70 16.31 -15.28 -25.09
C GLY A 70 14.90 -15.15 -24.51
N HIS A 71 14.03 -14.51 -25.28
CA HIS A 71 12.58 -14.53 -25.11
C HIS A 71 12.11 -15.95 -24.80
N LYS A 72 11.46 -16.13 -23.65
CA LYS A 72 10.73 -17.36 -23.34
C LYS A 72 9.30 -17.22 -23.87
N PRO A 73 8.80 -18.19 -24.67
CA PRO A 73 7.47 -18.11 -25.26
C PRO A 73 6.34 -18.30 -24.22
N ASP A 74 5.20 -17.66 -24.46
CA ASP A 74 3.93 -17.66 -23.68
C ASP A 74 3.53 -19.02 -23.09
N ASP A 75 3.88 -20.11 -23.78
CA ASP A 75 3.54 -21.47 -23.40
C ASP A 75 4.05 -21.82 -21.98
N GLU A 76 5.21 -21.32 -21.53
CA GLU A 76 5.73 -21.66 -20.20
C GLU A 76 4.90 -21.08 -19.03
N CYS A 77 4.37 -19.86 -19.17
CA CYS A 77 3.56 -19.22 -18.13
C CYS A 77 2.18 -19.86 -18.03
N GLN A 78 1.55 -20.14 -19.18
CA GLN A 78 0.28 -20.87 -19.22
C GLN A 78 0.45 -22.31 -18.72
N ILE A 79 1.54 -23.01 -19.07
CA ILE A 79 1.86 -24.35 -18.55
C ILE A 79 2.07 -24.33 -17.03
N LYS A 80 2.72 -23.30 -16.47
CA LYS A 80 2.87 -23.15 -15.01
C LYS A 80 1.52 -22.91 -14.33
N LEU A 81 0.69 -22.05 -14.87
CA LEU A 81 -0.67 -21.82 -14.38
C LEU A 81 -1.50 -23.10 -14.47
N ASP A 82 -1.46 -23.83 -15.59
CA ASP A 82 -2.16 -25.09 -15.80
C ASP A 82 -1.70 -26.18 -14.83
N LYS A 83 -0.39 -26.24 -14.52
CA LYS A 83 0.16 -27.13 -13.49
C LYS A 83 -0.38 -26.77 -12.09
N ILE A 84 -0.44 -25.48 -11.77
CA ILE A 84 -1.03 -24.99 -10.50
C ILE A 84 -2.53 -25.32 -10.45
N LEU A 85 -3.26 -25.10 -11.55
CA LEU A 85 -4.69 -25.41 -11.67
C LEU A 85 -4.95 -26.93 -11.59
N ALA A 86 -4.11 -27.77 -12.20
CA ALA A 86 -4.18 -29.22 -12.10
C ALA A 86 -3.93 -29.70 -10.66
N ARG A 87 -2.92 -29.13 -9.98
CA ARG A 87 -2.66 -29.44 -8.56
C ARG A 87 -3.78 -28.94 -7.65
N SER A 88 -4.35 -27.77 -7.93
CA SER A 88 -5.55 -27.27 -7.24
C SER A 88 -6.74 -28.20 -7.45
N LYS A 89 -6.95 -28.74 -8.65
CA LYS A 89 -8.00 -29.74 -8.93
C LYS A 89 -7.81 -31.04 -8.14
N GLU A 90 -6.58 -31.53 -8.02
CA GLU A 90 -6.26 -32.71 -7.18
C GLU A 90 -6.58 -32.45 -5.70
N ILE A 91 -6.23 -31.28 -5.18
CA ILE A 91 -6.55 -30.87 -3.81
C ILE A 91 -8.05 -30.70 -3.61
N ARG A 92 -8.75 -30.10 -4.57
CA ARG A 92 -10.22 -30.03 -4.56
C ARG A 92 -10.84 -31.41 -4.54
N LEU A 93 -10.29 -32.40 -5.24
CA LEU A 93 -10.74 -33.80 -5.20
C LEU A 93 -10.50 -34.45 -3.82
N LEU A 94 -9.36 -34.18 -3.18
CA LEU A 94 -9.08 -34.61 -1.81
C LEU A 94 -10.05 -33.98 -0.79
N LEU A 95 -10.45 -32.72 -1.00
CA LEU A 95 -11.43 -32.00 -0.19
C LEU A 95 -12.89 -32.38 -0.53
N ALA A 96 -13.15 -32.85 -1.75
CA ALA A 96 -14.47 -33.23 -2.25
C ALA A 96 -14.82 -34.70 -2.02
N ALA A 97 -13.85 -35.55 -1.65
CA ALA A 97 -14.06 -36.90 -1.11
C ALA A 97 -14.72 -36.86 0.30
N LYS A 98 -15.78 -36.07 0.43
CA LYS A 98 -16.74 -36.03 1.52
C LYS A 98 -17.69 -37.21 1.35
N ASN A 99 -17.32 -38.35 1.90
CA ASN A 99 -18.27 -39.27 2.55
C ASN A 99 -17.47 -40.30 3.35
N GLY A 100 -17.26 -40.00 4.64
CA GLY A 100 -17.05 -41.01 5.66
C GLY A 100 -15.62 -41.25 6.16
N GLN A 101 -14.62 -41.49 5.30
CA GLN A 101 -13.45 -42.27 5.77
C GLN A 101 -12.11 -41.55 5.93
N ASN A 102 -11.91 -40.31 5.46
CA ASN A 102 -10.58 -39.67 5.48
C ASN A 102 -10.44 -38.38 6.32
N ARG A 103 -11.44 -37.99 7.13
CA ARG A 103 -11.34 -36.80 8.00
C ARG A 103 -10.13 -36.83 8.95
N TYR A 104 -9.70 -38.02 9.37
CA TYR A 104 -8.55 -38.21 10.26
C TYR A 104 -7.18 -38.10 9.55
N LYS A 105 -7.13 -38.20 8.21
CA LYS A 105 -5.86 -38.22 7.47
C LYS A 105 -5.34 -36.81 7.15
N ILE A 106 -6.24 -35.84 6.93
CA ILE A 106 -5.91 -34.43 6.71
C ILE A 106 -5.45 -33.75 8.01
N LEU A 107 -6.03 -34.14 9.16
CA LEU A 107 -5.65 -33.62 10.48
C LEU A 107 -4.25 -34.07 10.93
N ASN A 108 -3.69 -35.13 10.32
CA ASN A 108 -2.41 -35.75 10.68
C ASN A 108 -1.40 -35.76 9.52
N GLN A 109 -1.62 -34.94 8.48
CA GLN A 109 -0.72 -34.90 7.32
C GLN A 109 0.56 -34.14 7.67
N SER A 110 1.72 -34.76 7.41
CA SER A 110 3.04 -34.19 7.72
C SER A 110 3.35 -33.01 6.78
N LEU A 111 4.20 -32.08 7.24
CA LEU A 111 4.67 -30.91 6.48
C LEU A 111 5.18 -31.28 5.07
N SER A 112 5.82 -32.45 4.96
CA SER A 112 6.34 -33.03 3.71
C SER A 112 5.28 -33.28 2.63
N ASP A 113 4.02 -33.42 3.02
CA ASP A 113 2.95 -33.89 2.13
C ASP A 113 2.19 -32.72 1.47
N LEU A 114 2.27 -31.52 2.07
CA LEU A 114 1.52 -30.32 1.68
C LEU A 114 2.42 -29.20 1.16
N VAL A 115 3.66 -29.15 1.64
CA VAL A 115 4.61 -28.06 1.36
C VAL A 115 5.80 -28.63 0.59
N PRO A 116 6.22 -28.02 -0.54
CA PRO A 116 7.41 -28.46 -1.26
C PRO A 116 8.68 -28.10 -0.46
N GLY A 117 9.02 -28.92 0.55
CA GLY A 117 10.25 -28.81 1.35
C GLY A 117 10.08 -28.15 2.72
N VAL A 118 11.18 -28.07 3.47
CA VAL A 118 11.25 -27.36 4.76
C VAL A 118 11.20 -25.85 4.50
N ILE A 119 10.25 -25.16 5.13
CA ILE A 119 10.21 -23.70 5.11
C ILE A 119 10.99 -23.18 6.31
N SER A 120 12.00 -22.36 6.05
CA SER A 120 12.62 -21.51 7.05
C SER A 120 12.31 -20.06 6.70
N THR A 121 12.26 -19.14 7.65
CA THR A 121 12.15 -17.70 7.40
C THR A 121 13.06 -17.00 8.38
N GLY A 122 13.97 -16.16 7.86
CA GLY A 122 15.14 -15.68 8.61
C GLY A 122 14.84 -14.69 9.74
N GLY A 123 15.75 -14.68 10.74
CA GLY A 123 16.15 -13.57 11.62
C GLY A 123 15.18 -12.96 12.64
N LEU A 124 15.74 -12.16 13.58
CA LEU A 124 15.01 -11.32 14.56
C LEU A 124 14.01 -10.47 13.80
N SER A 125 14.42 -9.93 12.67
CA SER A 125 13.50 -9.52 11.64
C SER A 125 13.83 -10.27 10.36
N ARG A 126 12.88 -10.20 9.44
CA ARG A 126 12.97 -10.50 8.01
C ARG A 126 14.37 -10.20 7.46
N SER A 127 14.71 -10.78 6.31
CA SER A 127 15.63 -10.21 5.29
C SER A 127 16.53 -9.04 5.79
N SER A 128 17.87 -9.19 5.80
CA SER A 128 18.86 -8.27 6.42
C SER A 128 18.68 -6.74 6.22
N ALA A 129 17.90 -6.32 5.23
CA ALA A 129 17.23 -5.02 5.11
C ALA A 129 16.59 -4.48 6.40
N PHE A 130 15.75 -5.30 7.06
CA PHE A 130 15.01 -4.88 8.26
C PHE A 130 15.87 -4.89 9.51
N ASP A 131 16.87 -5.77 9.57
CA ASP A 131 17.85 -5.80 10.65
C ASP A 131 18.75 -4.54 10.66
N SER A 132 18.74 -3.78 9.56
CA SER A 132 19.42 -2.47 9.45
C SER A 132 18.56 -1.31 10.00
N LEU A 133 17.32 -1.58 10.40
CA LEU A 133 16.41 -0.64 11.05
C LEU A 133 16.23 -1.02 12.54
N PRO A 134 15.95 -0.06 13.43
CA PRO A 134 15.52 -0.33 14.80
C PRO A 134 14.06 -0.86 14.86
N VAL A 135 13.74 -1.86 14.04
CA VAL A 135 12.41 -2.46 13.94
C VAL A 135 12.33 -3.65 14.90
N VAL A 136 11.26 -3.70 15.69
CA VAL A 136 10.94 -4.84 16.56
C VAL A 136 10.62 -6.11 15.76
N SER A 137 11.05 -7.25 16.29
CA SER A 137 10.75 -8.58 15.77
C SER A 137 9.26 -8.83 15.81
N HIS A 138 8.57 -8.84 14.67
CA HIS A 138 7.15 -9.17 14.65
C HIS A 138 6.85 -10.63 15.04
N TRP A 139 7.86 -11.53 15.03
CA TRP A 139 7.69 -12.93 15.46
C TRP A 139 7.72 -13.08 16.99
N ALA A 140 8.44 -12.21 17.71
CA ALA A 140 8.63 -12.30 19.17
C ALA A 140 8.01 -11.13 19.96
N ASP A 141 7.99 -9.91 19.41
CA ASP A 141 7.55 -8.69 20.11
C ASP A 141 6.04 -8.44 19.99
N ARG A 142 5.35 -9.18 19.11
CA ARG A 142 3.91 -9.08 18.85
C ARG A 142 3.17 -10.33 19.29
N THR A 143 3.65 -10.92 20.37
CA THR A 143 3.05 -12.10 20.98
C THR A 143 1.73 -11.69 21.66
N HIS A 144 0.72 -12.56 21.57
CA HIS A 144 -0.65 -12.29 22.05
C HIS A 144 -1.50 -11.36 21.17
N GLU A 145 -1.10 -11.07 19.93
CA GLU A 145 -2.02 -10.46 18.97
C GLU A 145 -3.13 -11.46 18.61
N THR A 146 -4.38 -11.02 18.80
CA THR A 146 -5.57 -11.76 18.42
C THR A 146 -6.47 -10.87 17.58
N SER A 147 -7.19 -11.46 16.65
CA SER A 147 -8.30 -10.80 15.96
C SER A 147 -9.65 -11.20 16.55
N ALA A 148 -10.65 -10.36 16.29
CA ALA A 148 -12.05 -10.71 16.52
C ALA A 148 -12.43 -12.07 15.89
N MET A 149 -13.47 -12.67 16.45
CA MET A 149 -14.05 -13.92 15.97
C MET A 149 -14.55 -13.78 14.53
N ASP A 150 -14.28 -14.78 13.69
CA ASP A 150 -14.81 -14.84 12.33
C ASP A 150 -15.86 -15.96 12.23
N ALA A 151 -17.12 -15.59 12.39
CA ALA A 151 -18.25 -16.53 12.31
C ALA A 151 -18.42 -17.16 10.91
N ARG A 152 -17.75 -16.63 9.88
CA ARG A 152 -17.77 -17.16 8.52
C ARG A 152 -16.59 -18.10 8.24
N ALA A 153 -15.64 -18.19 9.15
CA ALA A 153 -14.53 -19.11 9.00
C ALA A 153 -15.02 -20.55 8.95
N THR A 154 -14.54 -21.29 7.96
CA THR A 154 -14.85 -22.73 7.78
C THR A 154 -13.59 -23.58 7.84
N ILE A 155 -12.43 -22.96 7.69
CA ILE A 155 -11.13 -23.61 7.59
C ILE A 155 -10.22 -23.00 8.64
N ARG A 156 -9.48 -23.85 9.35
CA ARG A 156 -8.45 -23.46 10.28
C ARG A 156 -7.12 -23.94 9.75
N LEU A 157 -6.15 -23.04 9.66
CA LEU A 157 -4.76 -23.38 9.45
C LEU A 157 -4.01 -23.17 10.76
N THR A 158 -3.11 -24.09 11.10
CA THR A 158 -2.24 -23.96 12.27
C THR A 158 -0.81 -24.21 11.84
N SER A 159 0.13 -23.37 12.28
CA SER A 159 1.56 -23.57 12.07
C SER A 159 2.31 -23.48 13.39
N THR A 160 3.22 -24.42 13.63
CA THR A 160 4.20 -24.33 14.71
C THR A 160 5.57 -24.08 14.10
N TRP A 161 6.23 -23.06 14.59
CA TRP A 161 7.57 -22.66 14.21
C TRP A 161 8.51 -22.87 15.38
N ALA A 162 9.77 -23.19 15.10
CA ALA A 162 10.82 -23.19 16.11
C ALA A 162 11.91 -22.25 15.68
N SER A 163 12.45 -21.47 16.62
CA SER A 163 13.51 -20.53 16.32
C SER A 163 14.89 -21.19 16.45
N THR A 164 15.81 -20.77 15.59
CA THR A 164 17.22 -21.20 15.52
C THR A 164 18.06 -19.97 15.23
N ASN A 165 19.29 -19.87 15.73
CA ASN A 165 20.09 -18.68 15.46
C ASN A 165 20.79 -18.79 14.10
N VAL A 166 20.62 -17.79 13.23
CA VAL A 166 21.34 -17.72 11.96
C VAL A 166 22.74 -17.13 12.12
N ILE A 167 23.62 -17.62 11.25
CA ILE A 167 24.93 -17.04 10.96
C ILE A 167 24.69 -16.05 9.78
N ALA A 168 25.11 -14.80 9.93
CA ALA A 168 24.71 -13.67 9.07
C ALA A 168 24.99 -13.84 7.57
N GLU A 169 24.16 -13.23 6.71
CA GLU A 169 24.35 -13.09 5.26
C GLU A 169 23.92 -11.68 4.78
N GLY A 170 24.67 -11.06 3.86
CA GLY A 170 24.26 -9.85 3.14
C GLY A 170 25.16 -8.62 3.30
N ALA A 171 24.71 -7.51 2.73
CA ALA A 171 25.48 -6.29 2.51
C ALA A 171 25.80 -5.47 3.77
N THR A 172 24.94 -5.54 4.79
CA THR A 172 25.03 -4.79 6.05
C THR A 172 25.55 -5.68 7.19
N MET A 173 26.74 -6.26 6.98
CA MET A 173 27.46 -7.16 7.90
C MET A 173 28.01 -6.45 9.16
N GLY A 174 27.14 -5.75 9.88
CA GLY A 174 27.43 -5.15 11.17
C GLY A 174 26.21 -5.28 12.07
N VAL A 175 26.02 -6.48 12.65
CA VAL A 175 25.06 -6.85 13.72
C VAL A 175 23.73 -7.49 13.21
N PRO A 176 23.25 -8.63 13.77
CA PRO A 176 23.87 -9.52 14.77
C PRO A 176 24.05 -10.97 14.27
N LEU A 177 25.25 -11.51 14.47
CA LEU A 177 25.39 -12.94 14.79
C LEU A 177 24.41 -13.27 15.94
N GLY A 178 23.50 -14.23 15.75
CA GLY A 178 22.59 -14.68 16.80
C GLY A 178 21.09 -14.35 16.64
N ALA A 179 20.66 -13.79 15.50
CA ALA A 179 19.24 -13.55 15.23
C ALA A 179 18.43 -14.86 15.04
N PRO A 180 17.20 -15.00 15.61
CA PRO A 180 16.38 -16.20 15.51
C PRO A 180 15.72 -16.30 14.13
N CYS A 181 16.16 -17.23 13.31
CA CYS A 181 15.44 -17.77 12.15
C CYS A 181 14.37 -18.77 12.59
N TRP A 182 13.18 -18.62 12.04
CA TRP A 182 12.03 -19.47 12.32
C TRP A 182 11.89 -20.55 11.26
N SER A 183 11.99 -21.82 11.67
CA SER A 183 11.70 -22.95 10.80
C SER A 183 10.31 -23.49 11.07
N LEU A 184 9.50 -23.61 10.03
CA LEU A 184 8.20 -24.25 10.08
C LEU A 184 8.38 -25.73 10.42
N LYS A 185 7.84 -26.16 11.56
CA LYS A 185 7.93 -27.54 12.05
C LYS A 185 6.70 -28.34 11.69
N THR A 186 5.54 -27.75 11.94
CA THR A 186 4.26 -28.38 11.62
C THR A 186 3.35 -27.36 10.96
N HIS A 187 2.54 -27.84 10.03
CA HIS A 187 1.47 -27.08 9.41
C HIS A 187 0.28 -28.02 9.24
N GLY A 188 -0.90 -27.57 9.64
CA GLY A 188 -2.10 -28.38 9.65
C GLY A 188 -3.28 -27.61 9.09
N ILE A 189 -4.15 -28.32 8.38
CA ILE A 189 -5.41 -27.81 7.85
C ILE A 189 -6.54 -28.56 8.55
N GLY A 190 -7.49 -27.82 9.12
CA GLY A 190 -8.63 -28.37 9.83
C GLY A 190 -9.91 -27.56 9.58
N LEU A 191 -10.98 -27.97 10.23
CA LEU A 191 -12.22 -27.19 10.27
C LEU A 191 -12.05 -26.06 11.30
N ALA A 192 -12.58 -24.89 10.97
CA ALA A 192 -12.70 -23.80 11.94
C ALA A 192 -13.79 -24.13 12.96
N ASP A 193 -13.50 -23.83 14.23
CA ASP A 193 -14.51 -23.75 15.28
C ASP A 193 -15.12 -22.34 15.23
N ALA A 194 -16.43 -22.24 15.46
CA ALA A 194 -17.15 -20.97 15.51
C ALA A 194 -16.60 -20.03 16.61
N ALA A 195 -15.88 -20.58 17.60
CA ALA A 195 -15.27 -19.83 18.70
C ALA A 195 -13.88 -19.21 18.40
N LEU A 196 -13.28 -19.44 17.23
CA LEU A 196 -11.91 -18.99 16.94
C LEU A 196 -11.84 -17.57 16.36
N GLY A 197 -10.88 -16.80 16.86
CA GLY A 197 -10.45 -15.54 16.25
C GLY A 197 -9.86 -15.77 14.86
N LYS A 198 -9.95 -14.76 13.99
CA LYS A 198 -9.38 -14.84 12.63
C LYS A 198 -7.89 -15.14 12.63
N PHE A 199 -7.13 -14.49 13.49
CA PHE A 199 -5.69 -14.69 13.62
C PHE A 199 -5.34 -14.77 15.11
N SER A 200 -4.39 -15.64 15.46
CA SER A 200 -3.75 -15.63 16.77
C SER A 200 -2.30 -16.10 16.68
N GLN A 201 -1.47 -15.53 17.55
CA GLN A 201 -0.05 -15.85 17.68
C GLN A 201 0.35 -16.00 19.15
N ARG A 202 1.04 -17.10 19.48
CA ARG A 202 1.53 -17.38 20.83
C ARG A 202 2.98 -17.87 20.77
N TYR A 203 3.85 -17.20 21.52
CA TYR A 203 5.22 -17.63 21.72
C TYR A 203 5.36 -18.38 23.04
N ASP A 204 6.09 -19.48 23.01
CA ASP A 204 6.52 -20.24 24.17
C ASP A 204 8.04 -20.10 24.30
N ALA A 205 8.46 -19.39 25.36
CA ALA A 205 9.86 -19.13 25.64
C ALA A 205 10.62 -20.37 26.14
N GLU A 206 9.95 -21.34 26.75
CA GLU A 206 10.60 -22.56 27.26
C GLU A 206 11.02 -23.48 26.11
N THR A 207 10.15 -23.60 25.11
CA THR A 207 10.38 -24.43 23.92
C THR A 207 10.93 -23.66 22.73
N ASN A 208 11.04 -22.32 22.85
CA ASN A 208 11.44 -21.40 21.79
C ASN A 208 10.61 -21.63 20.49
N SER A 209 9.30 -21.81 20.69
CA SER A 209 8.36 -22.13 19.64
C SER A 209 7.30 -21.05 19.48
N LEU A 210 6.83 -20.86 18.25
CA LEU A 210 5.75 -19.95 17.93
C LEU A 210 4.62 -20.73 17.28
N GLU A 211 3.46 -20.68 17.91
CA GLU A 211 2.21 -21.18 17.34
C GLU A 211 1.45 -20.03 16.69
N THR A 212 0.99 -20.26 15.46
CA THR A 212 0.12 -19.33 14.74
C THR A 212 -1.10 -20.08 14.26
N THR A 213 -2.26 -19.47 14.40
CA THR A 213 -3.52 -20.00 13.86
C THR A 213 -4.19 -18.92 13.02
N VAL A 214 -4.69 -19.32 11.85
CA VAL A 214 -5.58 -18.48 11.05
C VAL A 214 -6.88 -19.22 10.74
N ALA A 215 -8.00 -18.55 10.92
CA ALA A 215 -9.33 -19.02 10.57
C ALA A 215 -9.79 -18.29 9.30
N LEU A 216 -10.17 -19.05 8.28
CA LEU A 216 -10.43 -18.55 6.93
C LEU A 216 -11.81 -18.98 6.44
N GLU A 217 -12.50 -18.07 5.75
CA GLU A 217 -13.73 -18.34 5.03
C GLU A 217 -13.43 -19.06 3.71
N ARG A 218 -14.17 -20.13 3.42
CA ARG A 218 -14.09 -20.78 2.11
C ARG A 218 -14.96 -20.01 1.12
N ARG A 219 -14.32 -19.17 0.31
CA ARG A 219 -15.00 -18.42 -0.76
C ARG A 219 -15.09 -19.27 -2.03
N PRO A 220 -16.29 -19.51 -2.59
CA PRO A 220 -16.42 -20.27 -3.82
C PRO A 220 -15.88 -19.48 -5.00
N ASP A 221 -15.17 -20.16 -5.90
CA ASP A 221 -14.95 -19.64 -7.24
C ASP A 221 -16.28 -19.51 -7.98
N THR A 222 -16.43 -18.43 -8.73
CA THR A 222 -17.56 -18.16 -9.63
C THR A 222 -17.06 -17.92 -11.03
N ASP A 223 -17.93 -18.01 -12.04
CA ASP A 223 -17.55 -17.70 -13.42
C ASP A 223 -16.95 -16.29 -13.55
N LYS A 224 -17.45 -15.32 -12.76
CA LYS A 224 -16.92 -13.93 -12.71
C LYS A 224 -15.48 -13.83 -12.20
N THR A 225 -15.08 -14.74 -11.32
CA THR A 225 -13.76 -14.74 -10.68
C THR A 225 -12.77 -15.67 -11.38
N ALA A 226 -13.20 -16.36 -12.44
CA ALA A 226 -12.38 -17.11 -13.39
C ALA A 226 -11.40 -18.13 -12.75
N GLY A 227 -11.73 -18.67 -11.58
CA GLY A 227 -10.88 -19.62 -10.86
C GLY A 227 -9.70 -19.01 -10.10
N VAL A 228 -9.55 -17.68 -10.13
CA VAL A 228 -8.45 -16.96 -9.46
C VAL A 228 -8.53 -17.11 -7.95
N LEU A 229 -9.73 -17.03 -7.36
CA LEU A 229 -9.92 -17.14 -5.90
C LEU A 229 -9.42 -18.49 -5.39
N GLY A 230 -9.85 -19.58 -6.01
CA GLY A 230 -9.48 -20.92 -5.59
C GLY A 230 -8.03 -21.25 -5.85
N ALA A 231 -7.42 -20.70 -6.91
CA ALA A 231 -5.99 -20.84 -7.16
C ALA A 231 -5.16 -20.12 -6.07
N ALA A 232 -5.45 -18.85 -5.79
CA ALA A 232 -4.76 -18.06 -4.77
C ALA A 232 -4.92 -18.66 -3.36
N ALA A 233 -6.14 -19.08 -3.00
CA ALA A 233 -6.39 -19.76 -1.73
C ALA A 233 -5.61 -21.08 -1.63
N SER A 234 -5.61 -21.91 -2.67
CA SER A 234 -4.91 -23.20 -2.65
C SER A 234 -3.39 -23.02 -2.45
N VAL A 235 -2.78 -22.12 -3.22
CA VAL A 235 -1.32 -21.88 -3.17
C VAL A 235 -0.91 -21.37 -1.79
N SER A 236 -1.67 -20.44 -1.22
CA SER A 236 -1.33 -19.84 0.07
C SER A 236 -1.56 -20.78 1.26
N TRP A 237 -2.64 -21.58 1.25
CA TRP A 237 -2.93 -22.54 2.33
C TRP A 237 -1.90 -23.66 2.40
N MET A 238 -1.26 -24.01 1.28
CA MET A 238 -0.14 -24.94 1.26
C MET A 238 1.17 -24.33 1.76
N ARG A 239 1.26 -23.00 1.88
CA ARG A 239 2.53 -22.34 2.22
C ARG A 239 2.73 -22.27 3.72
N ASN A 240 1.97 -21.42 4.40
CA ASN A 240 1.93 -21.32 5.86
C ASN A 240 0.74 -20.44 6.27
N THR A 241 0.41 -20.45 7.57
CA THR A 241 -0.67 -19.65 8.16
C THR A 241 -0.59 -18.15 7.86
N ARG A 242 0.60 -17.55 7.84
CA ARG A 242 0.76 -16.10 7.66
C ARG A 242 0.64 -15.67 6.21
N VAL A 243 1.23 -16.43 5.28
CA VAL A 243 1.01 -16.24 3.84
C VAL A 243 -0.47 -16.40 3.51
N ALA A 244 -1.12 -17.42 4.08
CA ALA A 244 -2.55 -17.63 3.92
C ALA A 244 -3.38 -16.45 4.47
N ASP A 245 -3.03 -15.91 5.65
CA ASP A 245 -3.73 -14.76 6.23
C ASP A 245 -3.60 -13.49 5.37
N ALA A 246 -2.40 -13.22 4.84
CA ALA A 246 -2.16 -12.09 3.96
C ALA A 246 -2.82 -12.26 2.58
N VAL A 247 -2.80 -13.46 2.01
CA VAL A 247 -3.48 -13.77 0.73
C VAL A 247 -5.00 -13.76 0.89
N ASP A 248 -5.54 -14.05 2.08
CA ASP A 248 -6.97 -13.95 2.35
C ASP A 248 -7.51 -12.52 2.12
N CYS A 249 -6.69 -11.49 2.34
CA CYS A 249 -7.05 -10.12 2.00
C CYS A 249 -7.36 -9.98 0.49
N ALA A 250 -6.50 -10.51 -0.37
CA ALA A 250 -6.65 -10.47 -1.83
C ALA A 250 -7.88 -11.28 -2.32
N VAL A 251 -8.03 -12.50 -1.80
CA VAL A 251 -9.16 -13.38 -2.11
C VAL A 251 -10.47 -12.76 -1.62
N GLY A 252 -10.47 -12.17 -0.42
CA GLY A 252 -11.59 -11.42 0.12
C GLY A 252 -11.97 -10.24 -0.76
N LEU A 253 -11.01 -9.40 -1.15
CA LEU A 253 -11.25 -8.26 -2.04
C LEU A 253 -11.97 -8.66 -3.33
N LEU A 254 -11.47 -9.66 -4.05
CA LEU A 254 -12.07 -10.05 -5.33
C LEU A 254 -13.49 -10.62 -5.14
N ALA A 255 -13.71 -11.41 -4.10
CA ALA A 255 -15.03 -11.92 -3.78
C ALA A 255 -16.01 -10.77 -3.43
N ASP A 256 -15.58 -9.84 -2.59
CA ASP A 256 -16.40 -8.74 -2.08
C ASP A 256 -16.70 -7.71 -3.16
N ALA A 257 -15.71 -7.38 -4.00
CA ALA A 257 -15.87 -6.46 -5.11
C ALA A 257 -16.99 -6.92 -6.04
N SER A 258 -17.05 -8.21 -6.38
CA SER A 258 -18.10 -8.75 -7.24
C SER A 258 -19.52 -8.52 -6.68
N VAL A 259 -19.68 -8.66 -5.36
CA VAL A 259 -20.96 -8.47 -4.66
C VAL A 259 -21.32 -6.99 -4.54
N LEU A 260 -20.33 -6.15 -4.23
CA LEU A 260 -20.51 -4.71 -4.08
C LEU A 260 -20.85 -4.03 -5.40
N LEU A 261 -20.21 -4.44 -6.51
CA LEU A 261 -20.50 -3.91 -7.83
C LEU A 261 -21.92 -4.27 -8.29
N GLU A 262 -22.37 -5.50 -8.03
CA GLU A 262 -23.78 -5.88 -8.30
C GLU A 262 -24.78 -5.06 -7.47
N ALA A 263 -24.48 -4.83 -6.19
CA ALA A 263 -25.32 -4.00 -5.33
C ALA A 263 -25.34 -2.55 -5.82
N ARG A 264 -24.18 -1.98 -6.16
CA ARG A 264 -24.07 -0.65 -6.76
C ARG A 264 -24.92 -0.52 -8.02
N ASP A 265 -24.83 -1.48 -8.94
CA ASP A 265 -25.60 -1.45 -10.18
C ASP A 265 -27.10 -1.44 -9.93
N LYS A 266 -27.59 -2.21 -8.94
CA LYS A 266 -28.99 -2.15 -8.50
C LYS A 266 -29.35 -0.79 -7.91
N VAL A 267 -28.47 -0.18 -7.11
CA VAL A 267 -28.67 1.19 -6.61
C VAL A 267 -28.80 2.17 -7.78
N MET A 268 -27.99 2.05 -8.82
CA MET A 268 -28.06 2.93 -10.00
C MET A 268 -29.35 2.74 -10.79
N GLN A 269 -29.81 1.50 -10.94
CA GLN A 269 -31.02 1.18 -11.71
C GLN A 269 -32.31 1.53 -10.96
N THR A 270 -32.34 1.32 -9.64
CA THR A 270 -33.57 1.43 -8.84
C THR A 270 -33.65 2.72 -8.02
N GLY A 271 -32.50 3.34 -7.73
CA GLY A 271 -32.38 4.45 -6.79
C GLY A 271 -32.48 4.05 -5.31
N ALA A 272 -32.74 2.78 -4.99
CA ALA A 272 -32.87 2.29 -3.62
C ALA A 272 -31.50 1.94 -3.02
N THR A 273 -31.39 1.99 -1.69
CA THR A 273 -30.22 1.47 -0.96
C THR A 273 -30.21 -0.06 -1.01
N GLU A 274 -29.04 -0.65 -1.26
CA GLU A 274 -28.84 -2.09 -1.30
C GLU A 274 -27.96 -2.54 -0.13
N SER A 275 -28.37 -3.60 0.57
CA SER A 275 -27.62 -4.17 1.69
C SER A 275 -27.06 -5.54 1.32
N VAL A 276 -25.76 -5.74 1.54
CA VAL A 276 -25.04 -6.98 1.23
C VAL A 276 -24.42 -7.61 2.46
N GLY A 277 -25.14 -7.66 3.58
CA GLY A 277 -24.79 -8.40 4.80
C GLY A 277 -23.56 -7.91 5.60
N PHE A 278 -22.53 -7.39 4.93
CA PHE A 278 -21.32 -6.80 5.49
C PHE A 278 -21.19 -5.30 5.20
N ALA A 279 -21.96 -4.80 4.23
CA ALA A 279 -21.97 -3.39 3.83
C ALA A 279 -23.34 -2.99 3.27
N GLU A 280 -23.52 -1.69 3.12
CA GLU A 280 -24.64 -1.08 2.41
C GLU A 280 -24.11 -0.16 1.32
N VAL A 281 -24.75 -0.21 0.16
CA VAL A 281 -24.46 0.65 -0.99
C VAL A 281 -25.59 1.65 -1.12
N ARG A 282 -25.26 2.94 -1.16
CA ARG A 282 -26.24 4.03 -1.12
C ARG A 282 -25.88 5.12 -2.12
N ARG A 283 -26.89 5.73 -2.73
CA ARG A 283 -26.68 6.99 -3.47
C ARG A 283 -26.31 8.10 -2.49
N VAL A 284 -25.47 9.01 -2.95
CA VAL A 284 -25.06 10.17 -2.14
C VAL A 284 -25.22 11.43 -2.96
N GLU A 285 -25.78 12.45 -2.31
CA GLU A 285 -25.72 13.82 -2.82
C GLU A 285 -24.45 14.47 -2.29
N MET A 286 -23.69 15.12 -3.19
CA MET A 286 -22.49 15.82 -2.78
C MET A 286 -22.84 16.93 -1.79
N PRO A 287 -22.08 17.07 -0.69
CA PRO A 287 -22.39 18.03 0.35
C PRO A 287 -22.29 19.46 -0.18
N THR A 288 -23.34 20.26 0.06
CA THR A 288 -23.40 21.67 -0.36
C THR A 288 -22.45 22.59 0.40
N TRP A 289 -21.92 22.14 1.54
CA TRP A 289 -20.92 22.87 2.32
C TRP A 289 -19.52 22.77 1.70
N CYS A 290 -19.23 21.71 0.93
CA CYS A 290 -17.97 21.61 0.17
C CYS A 290 -18.07 22.53 -1.03
N ILE A 291 -17.33 23.65 -0.98
CA ILE A 291 -17.28 24.60 -2.08
C ILE A 291 -15.82 24.87 -2.42
N ALA A 292 -15.40 24.44 -3.61
CA ALA A 292 -14.17 24.92 -4.22
C ALA A 292 -14.34 26.40 -4.61
N ARG A 293 -13.39 27.26 -4.23
CA ARG A 293 -13.46 28.70 -4.50
C ARG A 293 -12.79 29.08 -5.82
N LYS A 294 -11.90 28.23 -6.30
CA LYS A 294 -11.20 28.34 -7.57
C LYS A 294 -11.44 27.06 -8.37
N PRO A 295 -11.29 27.09 -9.70
CA PRO A 295 -11.28 25.87 -10.50
C PRO A 295 -10.29 24.89 -9.91
N LEU A 296 -10.74 23.65 -9.72
CA LEU A 296 -9.88 22.56 -9.27
C LEU A 296 -8.91 22.21 -10.41
N PRO A 297 -7.64 21.87 -10.12
CA PRO A 297 -6.75 21.39 -11.17
C PRO A 297 -7.31 20.09 -11.77
N PRO A 298 -7.06 19.79 -13.06
CA PRO A 298 -7.42 18.49 -13.60
C PRO A 298 -6.70 17.38 -12.82
N LYS A 299 -7.35 16.24 -12.60
CA LYS A 299 -6.61 15.03 -12.23
C LYS A 299 -5.77 14.57 -13.41
N LEU A 300 -4.50 14.27 -13.16
CA LEU A 300 -3.59 13.71 -14.15
C LEU A 300 -3.62 12.18 -14.08
N SER A 301 -3.20 11.48 -15.14
CA SER A 301 -2.82 10.08 -14.97
C SER A 301 -1.64 10.01 -13.99
N GLY A 302 -1.57 8.99 -13.13
CA GLY A 302 -0.54 8.79 -12.08
C GLY A 302 0.90 8.61 -12.58
N VAL A 303 1.20 9.14 -13.75
CA VAL A 303 2.47 9.15 -14.44
C VAL A 303 2.87 10.62 -14.50
N ALA A 304 3.87 11.03 -13.71
CA ALA A 304 4.46 12.36 -13.80
C ALA A 304 5.97 12.27 -14.02
N LEU A 305 6.45 13.04 -15.00
CA LEU A 305 7.88 13.23 -15.25
C LEU A 305 8.24 14.65 -14.82
N SER A 306 9.27 14.75 -13.96
CA SER A 306 9.89 16.02 -13.64
C SER A 306 11.26 16.09 -14.27
N PHE A 307 11.48 17.15 -15.03
CA PHE A 307 12.76 17.42 -15.69
C PHE A 307 13.62 18.42 -14.90
N ASP A 308 13.23 18.74 -13.67
CA ASP A 308 14.07 19.54 -12.78
C ASP A 308 15.38 18.81 -12.51
N GLU A 309 16.47 19.58 -12.43
CA GLU A 309 17.81 19.03 -12.35
C GLU A 309 18.02 18.17 -11.09
N ALA A 310 17.37 18.50 -9.96
CA ALA A 310 17.49 17.74 -8.73
C ALA A 310 16.86 16.35 -8.88
N THR A 311 15.65 16.26 -9.44
CA THR A 311 14.97 14.98 -9.70
C THR A 311 15.72 14.16 -10.75
N VAL A 312 16.17 14.79 -11.85
CA VAL A 312 16.93 14.10 -12.90
C VAL A 312 18.23 13.51 -12.34
N ASN A 313 18.99 14.30 -11.57
CA ASN A 313 20.21 13.84 -10.93
C ASN A 313 19.96 12.70 -9.93
N LEU A 314 18.86 12.79 -9.17
CA LEU A 314 18.48 11.73 -8.23
C LEU A 314 18.17 10.42 -8.95
N LEU A 315 17.29 10.44 -9.95
CA LEU A 315 16.93 9.26 -10.75
C LEU A 315 18.14 8.65 -11.45
N ALA A 316 19.01 9.48 -12.04
CA ALA A 316 20.24 9.03 -12.67
C ALA A 316 21.19 8.41 -11.66
N SER A 317 21.32 8.99 -10.47
CA SER A 317 22.13 8.41 -9.40
C SER A 317 21.60 7.02 -9.03
N GLU A 318 20.29 6.85 -8.94
CA GLU A 318 19.65 5.59 -8.58
C GLU A 318 19.60 4.57 -9.72
N GLY A 319 20.26 4.84 -10.85
CA GLY A 319 20.31 3.93 -11.99
C GLY A 319 18.91 3.58 -12.51
N CYS A 320 17.97 4.52 -12.42
CA CYS A 320 16.59 4.28 -12.77
C CYS A 320 16.40 4.25 -14.29
N GLU A 321 15.76 3.18 -14.76
CA GLU A 321 15.39 3.03 -16.16
C GLU A 321 13.92 2.62 -16.33
N GLY A 322 13.38 2.90 -17.51
CA GLY A 322 12.01 2.60 -17.88
C GLY A 322 10.98 3.24 -16.96
N ALA A 323 10.03 2.44 -16.46
CA ALA A 323 8.90 2.92 -15.68
C ALA A 323 9.34 3.67 -14.41
N LEU A 324 10.51 3.32 -13.87
CA LEU A 324 11.08 3.96 -12.67
C LEU A 324 11.61 5.38 -12.91
N LEU A 325 11.67 5.85 -14.16
CA LEU A 325 11.89 7.28 -14.45
C LEU A 325 10.68 8.14 -14.07
N ASN A 326 9.54 7.51 -13.80
CA ASN A 326 8.38 8.18 -13.26
C ASN A 326 8.56 8.49 -11.78
N ALA A 327 8.39 9.75 -11.38
CA ALA A 327 8.60 10.15 -9.99
C ALA A 327 7.64 9.46 -8.99
N SER A 328 6.37 9.26 -9.38
CA SER A 328 5.38 8.56 -8.55
C SER A 328 5.71 7.08 -8.41
N ILE A 329 6.08 6.42 -9.52
CA ILE A 329 6.49 5.01 -9.49
C ILE A 329 7.80 4.87 -8.72
N PHE A 330 8.73 5.80 -8.88
CA PHE A 330 9.99 5.83 -8.14
C PHE A 330 9.77 5.94 -6.64
N SER A 331 8.94 6.88 -6.18
CA SER A 331 8.60 7.03 -4.76
C SER A 331 7.95 5.75 -4.19
N MET A 332 6.97 5.18 -4.91
CA MET A 332 6.32 3.93 -4.51
C MET A 332 7.25 2.71 -4.57
N ALA A 333 8.18 2.67 -5.53
CA ALA A 333 9.09 1.54 -5.65
C ALA A 333 10.26 1.69 -4.66
N VAL A 334 11.08 2.72 -4.87
CA VAL A 334 12.37 2.90 -4.20
C VAL A 334 12.23 3.65 -2.88
N GLY A 335 11.38 4.67 -2.81
CA GLY A 335 11.11 5.43 -1.60
C GLY A 335 10.51 4.57 -0.49
N TYR A 336 9.42 3.87 -0.79
CA TYR A 336 8.83 2.87 0.11
C TYR A 336 9.78 1.73 0.44
N ASN A 337 10.58 1.27 -0.52
CA ASN A 337 11.58 0.25 -0.25
C ASN A 337 12.53 0.64 0.88
N ARG A 338 13.08 1.86 0.82
CA ARG A 338 13.97 2.37 1.86
C ARG A 338 13.24 2.95 3.07
N GLY A 339 11.94 3.16 2.96
CA GLY A 339 11.10 3.75 3.99
C GLY A 339 10.39 2.76 4.90
N VAL A 340 9.81 1.73 4.29
CA VAL A 340 9.00 0.69 4.93
C VAL A 340 9.82 -0.59 5.13
N TYR A 341 10.75 -0.89 4.21
CA TYR A 341 11.41 -2.19 4.16
C TYR A 341 12.92 -2.17 4.48
N GLY A 342 13.55 -0.99 4.58
CA GLY A 342 14.95 -0.86 5.02
C GLY A 342 16.03 -1.10 3.96
N GLY A 343 15.68 -1.27 2.69
CA GLY A 343 16.64 -1.35 1.55
C GLY A 343 17.19 -2.75 1.21
N SER A 344 18.11 -2.89 0.26
CA SER A 344 18.79 -4.14 -0.18
C SER A 344 17.90 -5.27 -0.77
N ILE A 345 17.37 -6.21 0.02
CA ILE A 345 16.50 -7.31 -0.47
C ILE A 345 15.16 -6.78 -1.02
N SER A 346 14.70 -5.68 -0.44
CA SER A 346 13.42 -5.08 -0.78
C SER A 346 13.48 -4.22 -2.06
N GLY A 347 14.66 -4.05 -2.67
CA GLY A 347 14.80 -3.54 -4.05
C GLY A 347 14.12 -4.45 -5.07
N LEU A 348 13.97 -5.74 -4.77
CA LEU A 348 13.11 -6.66 -5.52
C LEU A 348 11.62 -6.34 -5.34
N TRP A 349 11.24 -5.90 -4.14
CA TRP A 349 9.85 -5.53 -3.84
C TRP A 349 9.48 -4.23 -4.52
N ALA A 350 10.40 -3.28 -4.62
CA ALA A 350 10.25 -2.02 -5.33
C ALA A 350 9.73 -2.24 -6.76
N ILE A 351 10.36 -3.17 -7.48
CA ILE A 351 9.96 -3.49 -8.85
C ILE A 351 8.64 -4.23 -8.89
N MET A 352 8.44 -5.20 -8.00
CA MET A 352 7.13 -5.85 -7.88
C MET A 352 6.03 -4.89 -7.42
N ASP A 353 6.32 -3.83 -6.66
CA ASP A 353 5.36 -2.79 -6.23
C ASP A 353 5.05 -1.83 -7.38
N SER A 354 6.03 -1.53 -8.23
CA SER A 354 5.78 -0.72 -9.42
C SER A 354 4.76 -1.35 -10.39
N ALA A 355 4.59 -2.68 -10.36
CA ALA A 355 3.57 -3.38 -11.13
C ALA A 355 2.14 -2.90 -10.83
N PHE A 356 1.88 -2.39 -9.62
CA PHE A 356 0.61 -1.77 -9.23
C PHE A 356 0.25 -0.58 -10.11
N VAL A 357 1.23 0.26 -10.44
CA VAL A 357 1.01 1.46 -11.25
C VAL A 357 0.84 1.10 -12.74
N LEU A 358 1.37 -0.05 -13.14
CA LEU A 358 1.43 -0.52 -14.52
C LEU A 358 0.21 -1.37 -14.92
N ASP A 359 -0.33 -2.18 -14.02
CA ASP A 359 -1.14 -3.35 -14.42
C ASP A 359 -2.67 -3.21 -14.27
N TYR A 360 -3.21 -2.07 -13.82
CA TYR A 360 -4.67 -1.97 -13.71
C TYR A 360 -5.39 -2.16 -15.05
N SER A 361 -4.80 -1.81 -16.19
CA SER A 361 -5.39 -2.06 -17.51
C SER A 361 -4.38 -2.25 -18.64
N VAL A 362 -3.12 -1.85 -18.43
CA VAL A 362 -2.12 -1.81 -19.51
C VAL A 362 -1.62 -3.21 -19.86
N GLY A 363 -1.47 -4.14 -18.91
CA GLY A 363 -1.09 -5.52 -19.23
C GLY A 363 -2.13 -6.30 -20.06
N ILE A 364 -3.38 -5.82 -20.13
CA ILE A 364 -4.43 -6.40 -21.00
C ILE A 364 -4.32 -5.81 -22.42
N SER A 365 -3.93 -4.55 -22.55
CA SER A 365 -3.80 -3.86 -23.84
C SER A 365 -2.39 -3.89 -24.45
N ASP A 366 -1.37 -4.24 -23.67
CA ASP A 366 0.04 -4.25 -24.03
C ASP A 366 0.75 -5.52 -23.52
N ARG A 367 1.06 -6.41 -24.47
CA ARG A 367 1.76 -7.66 -24.21
C ARG A 367 3.23 -7.47 -23.81
N ALA A 368 3.91 -6.46 -24.37
CA ALA A 368 5.33 -6.23 -24.09
C ALA A 368 5.54 -5.79 -22.63
N MET A 369 4.60 -5.00 -22.10
CA MET A 369 4.58 -4.66 -20.67
C MET A 369 4.31 -5.88 -19.79
N ALA A 370 3.33 -6.73 -20.15
CA ALA A 370 3.03 -7.96 -19.40
C ALA A 370 4.24 -8.92 -19.34
N ASP A 371 4.97 -9.05 -20.45
CA ASP A 371 6.19 -9.85 -20.53
C ASP A 371 7.30 -9.26 -19.63
N SER A 372 7.44 -7.94 -19.61
CA SER A 372 8.43 -7.23 -18.76
C SER A 372 8.16 -7.43 -17.27
N LEU A 373 6.89 -7.33 -16.84
CA LEU A 373 6.48 -7.64 -15.46
C LEU A 373 6.78 -9.11 -15.12
N THR A 374 6.44 -10.03 -16.02
CA THR A 374 6.73 -11.46 -15.83
C THR A 374 8.23 -11.75 -15.69
N SER A 375 9.07 -11.03 -16.44
CA SER A 375 10.53 -11.11 -16.32
C SER A 375 11.00 -10.66 -14.93
N ALA A 376 10.47 -9.55 -14.41
CA ALA A 376 10.81 -9.08 -13.06
C ALA A 376 10.47 -10.11 -11.98
N PHE A 377 9.28 -10.74 -12.03
CA PHE A 377 8.93 -11.84 -11.11
C PHE A 377 9.85 -13.06 -11.27
N SER A 378 10.39 -13.29 -12.47
CA SER A 378 11.33 -14.39 -12.73
C SER A 378 12.72 -14.09 -12.14
N GLU A 379 13.19 -12.85 -12.24
CA GLU A 379 14.44 -12.39 -11.62
C GLU A 379 14.39 -12.50 -10.10
N VAL A 380 13.25 -12.13 -9.49
CA VAL A 380 12.99 -12.34 -8.05
C VAL A 380 13.05 -13.82 -7.68
N THR A 381 12.54 -14.70 -8.54
CA THR A 381 12.59 -16.15 -8.30
C THR A 381 14.03 -16.65 -8.31
N ALA A 382 14.83 -16.25 -9.30
CA ALA A 382 16.22 -16.64 -9.39
C ALA A 382 17.02 -16.14 -8.19
N ALA A 383 16.79 -14.90 -7.75
CA ALA A 383 17.44 -14.35 -6.57
C ALA A 383 17.02 -15.07 -5.28
N ALA A 384 15.75 -15.47 -5.17
CA ALA A 384 15.27 -16.28 -4.05
C ALA A 384 15.91 -17.67 -4.01
N GLU A 385 16.11 -18.32 -5.16
CA GLU A 385 16.77 -19.62 -5.26
C GLU A 385 18.27 -19.55 -4.90
N ALA A 386 18.92 -18.41 -5.20
CA ALA A 386 20.32 -18.19 -4.91
C ALA A 386 20.61 -17.81 -3.45
N SER A 387 19.63 -17.23 -2.73
CA SER A 387 19.82 -16.75 -1.35
C SER A 387 19.44 -17.81 -0.31
N VAL A 388 20.41 -18.24 0.50
CA VAL A 388 20.20 -19.25 1.55
C VAL A 388 19.39 -18.69 2.73
N SER A 389 19.70 -17.46 3.18
CA SER A 389 19.02 -16.83 4.33
C SER A 389 17.70 -16.13 3.97
N ALA A 390 17.64 -15.39 2.87
CA ALA A 390 16.51 -14.54 2.52
C ALA A 390 15.53 -15.20 1.53
N GLY A 391 15.98 -16.21 0.78
CA GLY A 391 15.22 -16.87 -0.28
C GLY A 391 13.80 -17.30 0.11
N PRO A 392 13.60 -17.93 1.28
CA PRO A 392 12.26 -18.32 1.69
C PRO A 392 11.31 -17.15 1.99
N HIS A 393 11.81 -16.06 2.59
CA HIS A 393 10.99 -14.88 2.86
C HIS A 393 10.65 -14.15 1.56
N ILE A 394 11.61 -14.03 0.64
CA ILE A 394 11.38 -13.49 -0.71
C ILE A 394 10.32 -14.33 -1.43
N THR A 395 10.36 -15.66 -1.27
CA THR A 395 9.34 -16.57 -1.83
C THR A 395 7.95 -16.31 -1.23
N ASP A 396 7.84 -16.12 0.09
CA ASP A 396 6.56 -15.78 0.75
C ASP A 396 5.97 -14.48 0.18
N VAL A 397 6.77 -13.42 0.12
CA VAL A 397 6.33 -12.11 -0.41
C VAL A 397 5.96 -12.20 -1.88
N ARG A 398 6.75 -12.92 -2.70
CA ARG A 398 6.44 -13.17 -4.11
C ARG A 398 5.09 -13.86 -4.28
N ILE A 399 4.79 -14.88 -3.46
CA ILE A 399 3.49 -15.57 -3.49
C ILE A 399 2.37 -14.59 -3.13
N ILE A 400 2.53 -13.82 -2.05
CA ILE A 400 1.53 -12.85 -1.60
C ILE A 400 1.25 -11.83 -2.70
N LYS A 401 2.29 -11.20 -3.26
CA LYS A 401 2.16 -10.21 -4.33
C LYS A 401 1.53 -10.83 -5.58
N GLY A 402 2.00 -11.98 -6.03
CA GLY A 402 1.44 -12.65 -7.21
C GLY A 402 -0.05 -12.98 -7.06
N CYS A 403 -0.48 -13.47 -5.89
CA CYS A 403 -1.89 -13.68 -5.60
C CYS A 403 -2.67 -12.36 -5.56
N ASN A 404 -2.12 -11.32 -4.93
CA ASN A 404 -2.76 -10.02 -4.82
C ASN A 404 -2.99 -9.38 -6.20
N TYR A 405 -1.95 -9.37 -7.03
CA TYR A 405 -2.02 -8.91 -8.42
C TYR A 405 -3.03 -9.69 -9.23
N GLY A 406 -3.01 -11.02 -9.17
CA GLY A 406 -3.98 -11.85 -9.88
C GLY A 406 -5.42 -11.52 -9.49
N CYS A 407 -5.68 -11.32 -8.20
CA CYS A 407 -7.00 -10.93 -7.70
C CYS A 407 -7.41 -9.52 -8.16
N LEU A 408 -6.51 -8.54 -8.12
CA LEU A 408 -6.80 -7.17 -8.56
C LEU A 408 -6.99 -7.05 -10.06
N ARG A 409 -6.18 -7.75 -10.86
CA ARG A 409 -6.35 -7.82 -12.30
C ARG A 409 -7.74 -8.37 -12.64
N GLN A 410 -8.17 -9.44 -11.97
CA GLN A 410 -9.51 -9.99 -12.17
C GLN A 410 -10.60 -9.04 -11.68
N LYS A 411 -10.41 -8.35 -10.54
CA LYS A 411 -11.31 -7.28 -10.07
C LYS A 411 -11.47 -6.21 -11.14
N THR A 412 -10.37 -5.79 -11.76
CA THR A 412 -10.39 -4.75 -12.79
C THR A 412 -11.08 -5.21 -14.06
N ILE A 413 -10.87 -6.45 -14.51
CA ILE A 413 -11.64 -7.03 -15.62
C ILE A 413 -13.14 -7.01 -15.32
N ILE A 414 -13.53 -7.33 -14.08
CA ILE A 414 -14.92 -7.24 -13.66
C ILE A 414 -15.37 -5.78 -13.80
N GLU A 415 -14.69 -4.81 -13.20
CA GLU A 415 -15.03 -3.37 -13.26
C GLU A 415 -15.13 -2.81 -14.69
N ASP A 416 -14.14 -3.09 -15.54
CA ASP A 416 -14.02 -2.54 -16.90
C ASP A 416 -15.04 -3.13 -17.88
N THR A 417 -15.52 -4.35 -17.63
CA THR A 417 -16.57 -4.98 -18.42
C THR A 417 -17.99 -4.53 -18.00
N HIS A 418 -18.12 -3.63 -17.01
CA HIS A 418 -19.43 -3.12 -16.60
C HIS A 418 -20.04 -2.16 -17.61
N THR A 419 -21.35 -2.30 -17.80
CA THR A 419 -22.14 -1.55 -18.78
C THR A 419 -23.02 -0.46 -18.16
N VAL A 420 -23.13 -0.43 -16.83
CA VAL A 420 -23.94 0.57 -16.10
C VAL A 420 -23.12 1.85 -15.91
N PRO A 421 -23.64 3.01 -16.37
CA PRO A 421 -22.97 4.30 -16.15
C PRO A 421 -22.82 4.62 -14.67
N SER A 422 -21.70 5.25 -14.35
CA SER A 422 -21.40 5.67 -12.99
C SER A 422 -22.29 6.83 -12.50
N SER A 423 -22.54 6.88 -11.19
CA SER A 423 -23.23 7.98 -10.50
C SER A 423 -22.72 8.10 -9.06
N PRO A 424 -22.89 9.27 -8.40
CA PRO A 424 -22.49 9.44 -7.02
C PRO A 424 -23.06 8.38 -6.06
N CYS A 425 -22.17 7.62 -5.44
CA CYS A 425 -22.52 6.50 -4.57
C CYS A 425 -21.39 6.20 -3.59
N VAL A 426 -21.74 5.64 -2.43
CA VAL A 426 -20.80 5.19 -1.42
C VAL A 426 -21.15 3.81 -0.91
N VAL A 427 -20.12 3.13 -0.40
CA VAL A 427 -20.26 1.89 0.36
C VAL A 427 -19.97 2.17 1.84
N VAL A 428 -20.91 1.79 2.70
CA VAL A 428 -20.80 1.88 4.16
C VAL A 428 -20.67 0.47 4.72
N TRP A 429 -19.46 0.11 5.13
CA TRP A 429 -19.16 -1.20 5.70
C TRP A 429 -19.53 -1.25 7.19
N ASN A 430 -20.28 -2.28 7.57
CA ASN A 430 -20.62 -2.56 8.96
C ASN A 430 -19.47 -3.32 9.67
N ASP A 431 -18.70 -4.10 8.90
CA ASP A 431 -17.56 -4.92 9.35
C ASP A 431 -16.23 -4.23 9.00
N LEU A 432 -15.62 -3.53 9.96
CA LEU A 432 -14.35 -2.80 9.73
C LEU A 432 -13.16 -3.74 9.52
N GLY A 433 -13.18 -4.94 10.09
CA GLY A 433 -12.09 -5.90 9.92
C GLY A 433 -12.02 -6.40 8.48
N ARG A 434 -13.19 -6.64 7.89
CA ARG A 434 -13.32 -6.97 6.46
C ARG A 434 -12.92 -5.79 5.57
N LEU A 435 -13.38 -4.58 5.87
CA LEU A 435 -12.99 -3.35 5.15
C LEU A 435 -11.47 -3.11 5.18
N ALA A 436 -10.84 -3.21 6.35
CA ALA A 436 -9.40 -3.02 6.50
C ALA A 436 -8.61 -3.96 5.59
N ARG A 437 -9.01 -5.23 5.55
CA ARG A 437 -8.38 -6.25 4.70
C ARG A 437 -8.68 -6.05 3.22
N TYR A 438 -9.89 -5.59 2.89
CA TYR A 438 -10.25 -5.19 1.53
C TYR A 438 -9.31 -4.07 1.05
N LYS A 439 -9.12 -3.00 1.84
CA LYS A 439 -8.25 -1.87 1.49
C LYS A 439 -6.78 -2.26 1.35
N LEU A 440 -6.29 -3.15 2.21
CA LEU A 440 -4.93 -3.69 2.11
C LEU A 440 -4.68 -4.35 0.76
N ALA A 441 -5.63 -5.16 0.31
CA ALA A 441 -5.54 -5.77 -1.01
C ALA A 441 -5.67 -4.73 -2.12
N ASP A 442 -6.60 -3.80 -2.00
CA ASP A 442 -6.90 -2.78 -3.02
C ASP A 442 -5.71 -1.87 -3.31
N ALA A 443 -4.92 -1.58 -2.27
CA ALA A 443 -3.69 -0.80 -2.34
C ALA A 443 -2.42 -1.65 -2.63
N VAL A 444 -2.57 -2.94 -2.95
CA VAL A 444 -1.46 -3.90 -3.16
C VAL A 444 -0.58 -4.21 -1.92
N PHE A 445 -0.97 -3.74 -0.75
CA PHE A 445 -0.19 -3.82 0.49
C PHE A 445 -0.42 -5.09 1.35
N CYS A 446 -0.97 -6.17 0.79
CA CYS A 446 -1.10 -7.46 1.52
C CYS A 446 0.23 -7.94 2.13
N HIS A 447 1.35 -7.69 1.45
CA HIS A 447 2.68 -8.07 1.94
C HIS A 447 3.13 -7.23 3.14
N VAL A 448 2.76 -5.94 3.22
CA VAL A 448 2.97 -5.10 4.42
C VAL A 448 2.27 -5.71 5.63
N TYR A 449 1.07 -6.26 5.43
CA TYR A 449 0.31 -6.91 6.50
C TYR A 449 0.97 -8.21 6.96
N TYR A 450 1.45 -9.05 6.04
CA TYR A 450 2.28 -10.22 6.37
C TYR A 450 3.45 -9.79 7.25
N ASP A 451 4.10 -8.71 6.87
CA ASP A 451 5.26 -8.17 7.54
C ASP A 451 4.96 -7.54 8.91
N SER A 452 3.74 -7.05 9.12
CA SER A 452 3.36 -6.36 10.34
C SER A 452 2.82 -7.27 11.45
N GLY A 453 2.59 -8.56 11.21
CA GLY A 453 2.24 -9.52 12.28
C GLY A 453 0.76 -9.93 12.38
N GLY A 454 -0.08 -9.61 11.39
CA GLY A 454 -1.39 -10.27 11.20
C GLY A 454 -2.51 -9.94 12.21
N GLY A 455 -2.26 -9.21 13.30
CA GLY A 455 -3.30 -8.87 14.29
C GLY A 455 -4.35 -7.85 13.85
N GLU A 456 -5.37 -7.64 14.68
CA GLU A 456 -6.41 -6.62 14.45
C GLU A 456 -5.82 -5.21 14.37
N GLN A 457 -4.93 -4.85 15.30
CA GLN A 457 -4.29 -3.55 15.33
C GLN A 457 -3.48 -3.30 14.07
N MET A 458 -2.87 -4.35 13.50
CA MET A 458 -2.13 -4.27 12.24
C MET A 458 -3.06 -4.08 11.05
N ALA A 459 -4.22 -4.73 11.03
CA ALA A 459 -5.24 -4.46 10.03
C ALA A 459 -5.76 -3.02 10.16
N ALA A 460 -5.94 -2.52 11.39
CA ALA A 460 -6.38 -1.15 11.64
C ALA A 460 -5.40 -0.13 11.07
N ILE A 461 -4.11 -0.23 11.35
CA ILE A 461 -3.15 0.74 10.81
C ILE A 461 -2.85 0.52 9.33
N ALA A 462 -2.65 -0.73 8.87
CA ALA A 462 -2.22 -1.01 7.50
C ALA A 462 -3.39 -0.88 6.50
N GLY A 463 -4.60 -1.20 6.94
CA GLY A 463 -5.82 -1.14 6.13
C GLY A 463 -6.63 0.12 6.34
N LEU A 464 -7.00 0.46 7.59
CA LEU A 464 -7.74 1.70 7.84
C LEU A 464 -6.84 2.95 7.76
N GLY A 465 -5.52 2.81 7.89
CA GLY A 465 -4.58 3.91 7.60
C GLY A 465 -4.62 4.39 6.14
N CYS A 466 -5.19 3.60 5.21
CA CYS A 466 -5.46 4.05 3.84
C CYS A 466 -6.39 5.27 3.75
N VAL A 467 -6.98 5.73 4.87
CA VAL A 467 -7.62 7.06 4.96
C VAL A 467 -6.72 8.17 4.43
N ALA A 468 -5.40 8.12 4.65
CA ALA A 468 -4.49 9.16 4.14
C ALA A 468 -4.54 9.29 2.60
N HIS A 469 -4.72 8.18 1.89
CA HIS A 469 -4.95 8.13 0.45
C HIS A 469 -6.38 8.55 0.10
N ASP A 470 -7.36 7.85 0.67
CA ASP A 470 -8.78 8.01 0.34
C ASP A 470 -9.34 9.41 0.69
N TRP A 471 -8.68 10.14 1.59
CA TRP A 471 -9.02 11.52 1.96
C TRP A 471 -8.89 12.51 0.82
N ILE A 472 -7.86 12.36 -0.01
CA ILE A 472 -7.62 13.25 -1.14
C ILE A 472 -8.48 12.82 -2.34
N ASP A 473 -8.78 11.52 -2.46
CA ASP A 473 -9.58 10.96 -3.55
C ASP A 473 -11.10 10.99 -3.34
N LEU A 474 -11.55 11.29 -2.12
CA LEU A 474 -12.95 11.16 -1.70
C LEU A 474 -13.98 11.68 -2.72
N GLY A 475 -13.81 12.90 -3.25
CA GLY A 475 -14.80 13.47 -4.16
C GLY A 475 -14.87 12.73 -5.50
N ALA A 476 -13.73 12.36 -6.05
CA ALA A 476 -13.71 11.61 -7.31
C ALA A 476 -14.27 10.20 -7.12
N ASP A 477 -13.86 9.51 -6.05
CA ASP A 477 -14.31 8.16 -5.73
C ASP A 477 -15.82 8.13 -5.49
N VAL A 478 -16.35 9.08 -4.71
CA VAL A 478 -17.79 9.22 -4.50
C VAL A 478 -18.47 9.49 -5.83
N ALA A 479 -17.97 10.42 -6.63
CA ALA A 479 -18.61 10.82 -7.88
C ALA A 479 -18.63 9.71 -8.93
N CYS A 480 -17.61 8.85 -8.96
CA CYS A 480 -17.54 7.69 -9.84
C CYS A 480 -18.13 6.40 -9.22
N GLY A 481 -18.75 6.50 -8.03
CA GLY A 481 -19.38 5.37 -7.36
C GLY A 481 -18.39 4.24 -7.07
N GLU A 482 -17.14 4.60 -6.78
CA GLU A 482 -16.09 3.68 -6.38
C GLU A 482 -16.45 3.02 -5.05
N VAL A 483 -16.34 1.69 -5.01
CA VAL A 483 -16.84 0.89 -3.88
C VAL A 483 -15.80 0.72 -2.77
N SER A 484 -14.58 1.17 -3.00
CA SER A 484 -13.43 0.97 -2.12
C SER A 484 -13.11 2.16 -1.21
N ASN A 485 -13.71 3.34 -1.37
CA ASN A 485 -13.34 4.48 -0.50
C ASN A 485 -13.77 4.24 0.96
N ILE A 486 -12.83 4.38 1.89
CA ILE A 486 -13.00 4.00 3.29
C ILE A 486 -13.76 5.02 4.13
N ILE A 487 -13.69 6.30 3.76
CA ILE A 487 -14.16 7.42 4.60
C ILE A 487 -15.66 7.32 4.88
N PRO A 488 -16.54 7.05 3.89
CA PRO A 488 -17.96 6.86 4.16
C PRO A 488 -18.23 5.77 5.20
N SER A 489 -17.41 4.73 5.30
CA SER A 489 -17.59 3.69 6.33
C SER A 489 -17.20 4.20 7.71
N LEU A 490 -16.11 4.96 7.81
CA LEU A 490 -15.63 5.51 9.07
C LEU A 490 -16.53 6.64 9.60
N THR A 491 -17.17 7.39 8.70
CA THR A 491 -18.15 8.44 9.07
C THR A 491 -19.58 7.92 9.20
N ARG A 492 -19.81 6.60 9.06
CA ARG A 492 -21.13 5.96 9.10
C ARG A 492 -22.09 6.48 8.00
N GLY A 493 -21.54 6.80 6.84
CA GLY A 493 -22.22 7.26 5.64
C GLY A 493 -22.38 8.77 5.55
N SER A 494 -21.84 9.52 6.51
CA SER A 494 -21.97 10.98 6.53
C SER A 494 -20.82 11.68 5.82
N LEU A 495 -21.15 12.60 4.90
CA LEU A 495 -20.19 13.57 4.34
C LEU A 495 -20.35 14.96 4.96
N ALA A 496 -20.96 15.05 6.15
CA ALA A 496 -21.01 16.29 6.91
C ALA A 496 -19.63 16.61 7.52
N GLU A 497 -19.38 17.91 7.74
CA GLU A 497 -18.09 18.41 8.21
C GLU A 497 -17.65 17.78 9.55
N GLU A 498 -18.58 17.66 10.52
CA GLU A 498 -18.26 17.17 11.86
C GLU A 498 -17.76 15.71 11.89
N PRO A 499 -18.47 14.70 11.31
CA PRO A 499 -17.94 13.34 11.23
C PRO A 499 -16.62 13.22 10.47
N LEU A 500 -16.45 14.00 9.41
CA LEU A 500 -15.21 14.03 8.63
C LEU A 500 -14.05 14.57 9.48
N ALA A 501 -14.27 15.66 10.23
CA ALA A 501 -13.29 16.22 11.15
C ALA A 501 -12.89 15.22 12.24
N GLU A 502 -13.85 14.44 12.76
CA GLU A 502 -13.58 13.40 13.75
C GLU A 502 -12.67 12.29 13.17
N VAL A 503 -12.97 11.77 11.98
CA VAL A 503 -12.12 10.76 11.33
C VAL A 503 -10.70 11.31 11.07
N TYR A 504 -10.59 12.54 10.58
CA TYR A 504 -9.31 13.22 10.38
C TYR A 504 -8.51 13.36 11.69
N SER A 505 -9.16 13.82 12.75
CA SER A 505 -8.57 13.99 14.08
C SER A 505 -8.06 12.67 14.67
N ARG A 506 -8.80 11.58 14.45
CA ARG A 506 -8.44 10.22 14.89
C ARG A 506 -7.25 9.66 14.10
N LEU A 507 -7.18 9.89 12.79
CA LEU A 507 -6.01 9.55 11.97
C LEU A 507 -4.77 10.31 12.45
N LEU A 508 -4.88 11.63 12.67
CA LEU A 508 -3.78 12.43 13.19
C LEU A 508 -3.32 11.94 14.57
N GLY A 509 -4.25 11.60 15.46
CA GLY A 509 -3.92 11.01 16.76
C GLY A 509 -3.19 9.68 16.64
N THR A 510 -3.57 8.84 15.68
CA THR A 510 -2.86 7.61 15.34
C THR A 510 -1.44 7.87 14.85
N MET A 511 -1.24 8.85 13.95
CA MET A 511 0.09 9.22 13.46
C MET A 511 1.02 9.65 14.60
N ILE A 512 0.52 10.51 15.51
CA ILE A 512 1.27 10.94 16.69
C ILE A 512 1.60 9.76 17.61
N TRP A 513 0.62 8.89 17.88
CA TRP A 513 0.85 7.71 18.74
C TRP A 513 1.96 6.81 18.18
N TYR A 514 1.93 6.49 16.89
CA TYR A 514 2.97 5.66 16.28
C TYR A 514 4.33 6.36 16.27
N ARG A 515 4.38 7.66 15.92
CA ARG A 515 5.61 8.46 16.00
C ARG A 515 6.26 8.37 17.38
N ASP A 516 5.48 8.43 18.46
CA ASP A 516 5.99 8.47 19.82
C ASP A 516 6.27 7.08 20.44
N ASN A 517 5.58 6.02 20.01
CA ASN A 517 5.62 4.71 20.67
C ASN A 517 6.18 3.57 19.82
N ASP A 518 5.96 3.59 18.50
CA ASP A 518 6.33 2.48 17.58
C ASP A 518 6.62 3.03 16.16
N PRO A 519 7.55 4.00 16.01
CA PRO A 519 7.70 4.78 14.77
C PRO A 519 8.19 3.96 13.58
N TYR A 520 8.78 2.79 13.85
CA TYR A 520 9.36 1.87 12.87
C TYR A 520 8.42 0.71 12.54
N ASN A 521 7.17 0.74 13.01
CA ASN A 521 6.19 -0.28 12.67
C ASN A 521 5.95 -0.30 11.14
N PRO A 522 6.14 -1.43 10.44
CA PRO A 522 6.04 -1.49 8.97
C PRO A 522 4.68 -1.00 8.44
N ALA A 523 3.58 -1.32 9.12
CA ALA A 523 2.27 -0.83 8.72
C ALA A 523 2.09 0.67 8.97
N ALA A 524 2.68 1.20 10.05
CA ALA A 524 2.65 2.63 10.31
C ALA A 524 3.56 3.39 9.33
N THR A 525 4.73 2.86 9.00
CA THR A 525 5.59 3.42 7.96
C THR A 525 4.92 3.36 6.59
N CYS A 526 4.10 2.35 6.30
CA CYS A 526 3.27 2.34 5.10
C CYS A 526 2.32 3.53 5.04
N LEU A 527 1.66 3.88 6.16
CA LEU A 527 0.86 5.11 6.27
C LEU A 527 1.73 6.36 6.04
N LEU A 528 2.89 6.45 6.69
CA LEU A 528 3.82 7.59 6.55
C LEU A 528 4.25 7.78 5.09
N PHE A 529 4.73 6.72 4.44
CA PHE A 529 5.19 6.79 3.07
C PHE A 529 4.04 6.94 2.07
N THR A 530 2.80 6.59 2.43
CA THR A 530 1.62 6.94 1.62
C THR A 530 1.43 8.45 1.57
N HIS A 531 1.65 9.16 2.69
CA HIS A 531 1.60 10.62 2.69
C HIS A 531 2.66 11.25 1.78
N TRP A 532 3.91 10.79 1.87
CA TRP A 532 5.00 11.32 1.04
C TRP A 532 4.86 10.95 -0.43
N TRP A 533 4.43 9.72 -0.72
CA TRP A 533 4.07 9.32 -2.08
C TRP A 533 2.93 10.16 -2.63
N GLN A 534 1.89 10.51 -1.86
CA GLN A 534 0.81 11.40 -2.33
C GLN A 534 1.32 12.79 -2.70
N LEU A 535 2.37 13.29 -2.04
CA LEU A 535 3.03 14.55 -2.38
C LEU A 535 3.94 14.40 -3.60
N ALA A 536 4.57 13.23 -3.79
CA ALA A 536 5.32 12.90 -5.00
C ALA A 536 4.44 12.46 -6.18
N ASN A 537 3.15 12.18 -5.93
CA ASN A 537 2.19 11.69 -6.90
C ASN A 537 1.38 12.87 -7.46
N CYS A 538 1.73 13.25 -8.68
CA CYS A 538 1.17 14.44 -9.31
C CYS A 538 -0.23 14.21 -9.90
N ARG A 539 -0.83 13.01 -9.72
CA ARG A 539 -2.25 12.77 -10.00
C ARG A 539 -3.17 13.61 -9.13
N HIS A 540 -2.84 13.72 -7.84
CA HIS A 540 -3.75 14.27 -6.83
C HIS A 540 -3.39 15.70 -6.40
N ARG A 541 -2.15 16.14 -6.66
CA ARG A 541 -1.66 17.52 -6.47
C ARG A 541 -2.12 18.15 -5.14
N PRO A 542 -1.82 17.54 -3.97
CA PRO A 542 -2.42 17.94 -2.70
C PRO A 542 -2.13 19.40 -2.32
N ILE A 543 -0.95 19.90 -2.69
CA ILE A 543 -0.55 21.29 -2.45
C ILE A 543 -1.28 22.26 -3.37
N THR A 544 -1.43 21.93 -4.66
CA THR A 544 -2.29 22.73 -5.54
C THR A 544 -3.74 22.75 -5.03
N LEU A 545 -4.26 21.62 -4.53
CA LEU A 545 -5.60 21.50 -3.95
C LEU A 545 -5.80 22.36 -2.71
N LEU A 546 -4.84 22.37 -1.81
CA LEU A 546 -4.81 23.27 -0.65
C LEU A 546 -5.04 24.74 -1.07
N GLY A 547 -4.46 25.16 -2.19
CA GLY A 547 -4.62 26.51 -2.75
C GLY A 547 -6.02 26.84 -3.31
N ARG A 548 -6.95 25.87 -3.36
CA ARG A 548 -8.30 26.01 -3.93
C ARG A 548 -9.41 26.19 -2.90
N THR A 549 -9.10 26.10 -1.62
CA THR A 549 -10.02 26.34 -0.51
C THR A 549 -9.71 27.65 0.23
N ASP A 550 -10.73 28.26 0.83
CA ASP A 550 -10.54 29.37 1.78
C ASP A 550 -10.22 28.76 3.15
N LEU A 551 -8.94 28.58 3.50
CA LEU A 551 -8.60 28.25 4.89
C LEU A 551 -8.95 29.42 5.80
N ALA A 552 -9.85 29.18 6.74
CA ALA A 552 -10.06 30.10 7.84
C ALA A 552 -8.81 30.10 8.75
N ALA A 553 -8.59 31.22 9.45
CA ALA A 553 -7.45 31.42 10.37
C ALA A 553 -7.43 30.43 11.56
N ASP A 554 -8.44 29.58 11.67
CA ASP A 554 -8.60 28.50 12.64
C ASP A 554 -8.51 27.09 12.00
N ALA A 555 -7.81 26.97 10.87
CA ALA A 555 -7.64 25.75 10.11
C ALA A 555 -7.08 24.54 10.88
N GLY A 556 -6.27 24.77 11.92
CA GLY A 556 -5.63 23.72 12.70
C GLY A 556 -6.64 22.72 13.27
N VAL A 557 -6.30 21.43 13.27
CA VAL A 557 -7.19 20.36 13.75
C VAL A 557 -6.50 19.62 14.88
N ALA A 558 -7.13 19.58 16.06
CA ALA A 558 -6.58 18.87 17.20
C ALA A 558 -6.62 17.36 16.97
N ALA A 559 -5.57 16.67 17.41
CA ALA A 559 -5.48 15.22 17.35
C ALA A 559 -6.34 14.56 18.45
N THR A 560 -7.01 13.45 18.11
CA THR A 560 -7.64 12.55 19.08
C THR A 560 -6.70 11.37 19.31
N ILE A 561 -5.76 11.51 20.24
CA ILE A 561 -4.69 10.53 20.48
C ILE A 561 -5.26 9.34 21.27
N PRO A 562 -5.12 8.09 20.77
CA PRO A 562 -5.55 6.91 21.52
C PRO A 562 -4.61 6.64 22.71
N ALA A 563 -5.14 6.05 23.78
CA ALA A 563 -4.34 5.69 24.95
C ALA A 563 -3.42 4.47 24.70
N GLU A 564 -3.85 3.58 23.80
CA GLU A 564 -3.16 2.36 23.43
C GLU A 564 -3.00 2.29 21.91
N ARG A 565 -2.34 1.24 21.42
CA ARG A 565 -2.21 1.03 19.97
C ARG A 565 -3.61 1.00 19.32
N PRO A 566 -3.85 1.76 18.24
CA PRO A 566 -5.17 1.88 17.63
C PRO A 566 -5.78 0.53 17.23
N THR A 567 -7.03 0.32 17.63
CA THR A 567 -7.88 -0.77 17.15
C THR A 567 -8.72 -0.33 15.95
N LEU A 568 -9.49 -1.23 15.34
CA LEU A 568 -10.34 -0.89 14.19
C LEU A 568 -11.34 0.22 14.53
N GLU A 569 -11.97 0.15 15.70
CA GLU A 569 -13.00 1.10 16.13
C GLU A 569 -12.44 2.49 16.44
N HIS A 570 -11.13 2.63 16.70
CA HIS A 570 -10.52 3.95 16.93
C HIS A 570 -10.78 4.92 15.78
N PHE A 571 -10.80 4.45 14.54
CA PHE A 571 -10.96 5.27 13.35
C PHE A 571 -12.41 5.69 13.09
N ARG A 572 -13.38 5.00 13.67
CA ARG A 572 -14.80 5.23 13.38
C ARG A 572 -15.31 6.44 14.17
N SER A 573 -16.09 7.30 13.52
CA SER A 573 -16.74 8.42 14.18
C SER A 573 -17.76 7.93 15.21
N CYS A 574 -17.78 8.60 16.36
CA CYS A 574 -18.72 8.33 17.44
C CYS A 574 -19.36 9.61 18.02
N GLY A 575 -19.18 10.76 17.37
CA GLY A 575 -19.72 12.05 17.79
C GLY A 575 -18.78 12.82 18.71
N THR A 576 -17.49 12.51 18.70
CA THR A 576 -16.49 13.25 19.47
C THR A 576 -16.29 14.63 18.84
N LYS A 577 -16.51 15.69 19.62
CA LYS A 577 -16.28 17.06 19.15
C LYS A 577 -14.78 17.30 18.97
N VAL A 578 -14.40 17.71 17.76
CA VAL A 578 -13.03 18.03 17.41
C VAL A 578 -12.76 19.51 17.66
N GLN A 579 -11.73 19.79 18.45
CA GLN A 579 -11.23 21.15 18.60
C GLN A 579 -10.50 21.58 17.32
N ARG A 580 -10.84 22.77 16.82
CA ARG A 580 -10.14 23.42 15.71
C ARG A 580 -9.55 24.75 16.16
N GLY A 581 -8.55 25.23 15.44
CA GLY A 581 -8.07 26.59 15.58
C GLY A 581 -6.61 26.77 15.93
N LYS A 582 -6.33 27.87 16.64
CA LYS A 582 -4.97 28.34 16.91
C LYS A 582 -4.14 27.41 17.78
N GLY A 583 -4.78 26.62 18.65
CA GLY A 583 -4.07 25.67 19.52
C GLY A 583 -3.31 24.61 18.72
N PRO A 584 -3.99 23.80 17.90
CA PRO A 584 -3.33 22.84 17.01
C PRO A 584 -2.31 23.49 16.06
N LEU A 585 -2.60 24.67 15.53
CA LEU A 585 -1.64 25.40 14.71
C LEU A 585 -0.35 25.74 15.47
N ALA A 586 -0.45 26.16 16.74
CA ALA A 586 0.71 26.41 17.59
C ALA A 586 1.49 25.12 17.90
N ASN A 587 0.82 23.98 18.07
CA ASN A 587 1.49 22.69 18.22
C ASN A 587 2.32 22.33 16.98
N ALA A 588 1.76 22.53 15.79
CA ALA A 588 2.45 22.30 14.52
C ALA A 588 3.69 23.20 14.40
N GLU A 589 3.58 24.48 14.79
CA GLU A 589 4.72 25.41 14.84
C GLU A 589 5.81 24.95 15.81
N LEU A 590 5.43 24.53 17.02
CA LEU A 590 6.37 24.03 18.02
C LEU A 590 7.07 22.76 17.55
N ARG A 591 6.35 21.85 16.88
CA ARG A 591 6.92 20.63 16.30
C ARG A 591 7.94 20.97 15.21
N LEU A 592 7.62 21.89 14.31
CA LEU A 592 8.55 22.34 13.27
C LEU A 592 9.79 23.05 13.85
N GLN A 593 9.62 23.87 14.89
CA GLN A 593 10.75 24.51 15.59
C GLN A 593 11.65 23.48 16.29
N SER A 594 11.05 22.46 16.92
CA SER A 594 11.79 21.35 17.52
C SER A 594 12.59 20.59 16.46
N PHE A 595 11.98 20.30 15.31
CA PHE A 595 12.65 19.67 14.17
C PHE A 595 13.91 20.43 13.76
N TYR A 596 13.83 21.75 13.51
CA TYR A 596 15.00 22.56 13.16
C TYR A 596 16.08 22.60 14.25
N SER A 597 15.65 22.54 15.52
CA SER A 597 16.58 22.58 16.66
C SER A 597 17.34 21.28 16.87
N ASN A 598 16.88 20.17 16.29
CA ASN A 598 17.41 18.82 16.52
C ASN A 598 18.45 18.36 15.48
N SER A 599 19.08 19.29 14.75
CA SER A 599 20.09 18.98 13.71
C SER A 599 19.60 17.95 12.69
N PRO A 600 18.54 18.28 11.93
CA PRO A 600 17.91 17.34 11.01
C PRO A 600 18.83 16.92 9.86
N LEU A 601 18.50 15.81 9.20
CA LEU A 601 19.21 15.39 7.99
C LEU A 601 19.12 16.47 6.90
N PRO A 602 20.15 16.65 6.05
CA PRO A 602 20.12 17.62 4.97
C PRO A 602 18.90 17.46 4.05
N GLU A 603 18.52 16.22 3.73
CA GLU A 603 17.40 15.91 2.84
C GLU A 603 16.05 16.25 3.48
N THR A 604 15.85 15.95 4.76
CA THR A 604 14.60 16.27 5.47
C THR A 604 14.51 17.77 5.79
N HIS A 605 15.65 18.43 6.07
CA HIS A 605 15.74 19.88 6.21
C HIS A 605 15.31 20.57 4.91
N ALA A 606 15.78 20.08 3.76
CA ALA A 606 15.38 20.61 2.46
C ALA A 606 13.85 20.51 2.26
N VAL A 607 13.22 19.38 2.60
CA VAL A 607 11.75 19.23 2.57
C VAL A 607 11.07 20.24 3.49
N ALA A 608 11.61 20.48 4.69
CA ALA A 608 11.07 21.46 5.62
C ALA A 608 11.12 22.88 5.04
N ASP A 609 12.21 23.24 4.36
CA ASP A 609 12.43 24.56 3.77
C ASP A 609 11.56 24.81 2.54
N VAL A 610 11.49 23.85 1.61
CA VAL A 610 10.84 24.04 0.31
C VAL A 610 9.36 23.67 0.30
N LEU A 611 8.89 22.87 1.27
CA LEU A 611 7.51 22.39 1.33
C LEU A 611 6.81 22.74 2.65
N VAL A 612 7.27 22.21 3.78
CA VAL A 612 6.49 22.24 5.03
C VAL A 612 6.37 23.66 5.60
N SER A 613 7.46 24.42 5.62
CA SER A 613 7.45 25.81 6.12
C SER A 613 6.63 26.74 5.23
N PRO A 614 6.75 26.69 3.88
CA PRO A 614 5.86 27.42 2.98
C PRO A 614 4.38 27.06 3.15
N VAL A 615 4.05 25.77 3.29
CA VAL A 615 2.68 25.32 3.54
C VAL A 615 2.14 25.87 4.86
N LEU A 616 2.91 25.78 5.94
CA LEU A 616 2.53 26.33 7.24
C LEU A 616 2.37 27.85 7.19
N ALA A 617 3.24 28.55 6.47
CA ALA A 617 3.14 29.99 6.24
C ALA A 617 1.86 30.35 5.46
N TYR A 618 1.49 29.56 4.44
CA TYR A 618 0.24 29.73 3.69
C TYR A 618 -0.99 29.55 4.59
N VAL A 619 -1.03 28.50 5.40
CA VAL A 619 -2.11 28.26 6.38
C VAL A 619 -2.27 29.45 7.35
N LYS A 620 -1.17 30.13 7.67
CA LYS A 620 -1.17 31.35 8.51
C LYS A 620 -1.58 32.64 7.79
N GLY A 621 -1.98 32.56 6.52
CA GLY A 621 -2.37 33.71 5.70
C GLY A 621 -1.30 34.21 4.72
N GLY A 622 -0.24 33.42 4.51
CA GLY A 622 0.70 33.62 3.40
C GLY A 622 -0.01 33.53 2.04
N LYS A 623 0.62 34.10 1.01
CA LYS A 623 -0.02 34.26 -0.32
C LYS A 623 0.40 33.22 -1.36
N SER A 624 1.42 32.43 -1.07
CA SER A 624 2.04 31.52 -2.03
C SER A 624 2.18 30.12 -1.44
N LEU A 625 2.05 29.14 -2.31
CA LEU A 625 2.37 27.73 -2.06
C LEU A 625 3.44 27.32 -3.09
N PRO A 626 4.31 26.37 -2.75
CA PRO A 626 5.26 25.84 -3.71
C PRO A 626 4.54 25.01 -4.78
N SER A 627 5.06 24.99 -6.01
CA SER A 627 4.56 24.07 -7.04
C SER A 627 5.11 22.66 -6.82
N GLU A 628 4.44 21.64 -7.36
CA GLU A 628 4.89 20.24 -7.26
C GLU A 628 6.35 20.06 -7.70
N SER A 629 6.74 20.66 -8.84
CA SER A 629 8.12 20.62 -9.37
C SER A 629 9.18 21.24 -8.44
N GLU A 630 8.82 22.14 -7.53
CA GLU A 630 9.79 22.82 -6.65
C GLU A 630 10.21 21.96 -5.46
N TYR A 631 9.36 21.05 -5.00
CA TYR A 631 9.62 20.21 -3.82
C TYR A 631 9.78 18.73 -4.11
N LEU A 632 9.38 18.25 -5.30
CA LEU A 632 9.39 16.83 -5.65
C LEU A 632 10.77 16.19 -5.42
N GLY A 633 11.83 16.77 -5.98
CA GLY A 633 13.19 16.25 -5.83
C GLY A 633 13.63 16.16 -4.37
N ALA A 634 13.23 17.12 -3.52
CA ALA A 634 13.52 17.11 -2.09
C ALA A 634 12.75 16.00 -1.35
N VAL A 635 11.46 15.81 -1.67
CA VAL A 635 10.65 14.72 -1.10
C VAL A 635 11.24 13.37 -1.48
N LEU A 636 11.55 13.16 -2.76
CA LEU A 636 12.17 11.92 -3.24
C LEU A 636 13.52 11.68 -2.55
N ALA A 637 14.38 12.71 -2.44
CA ALA A 637 15.66 12.58 -1.74
C ALA A 637 15.48 12.20 -0.26
N ALA A 638 14.53 12.83 0.43
CA ALA A 638 14.24 12.54 1.82
C ALA A 638 13.74 11.11 2.03
N GLU A 639 12.95 10.56 1.11
CA GLU A 639 12.52 9.15 1.16
C GLU A 639 13.72 8.17 1.12
N LEU A 640 14.79 8.53 0.40
CA LEU A 640 16.00 7.71 0.26
C LEU A 640 17.04 7.95 1.36
N ALA A 641 16.85 8.94 2.23
CA ALA A 641 17.88 9.39 3.16
C ALA A 641 18.30 8.34 4.21
N TYR A 642 19.52 8.55 4.73
CA TYR A 642 20.16 7.77 5.79
C TYR A 642 20.73 8.71 6.88
N PRO A 643 20.86 8.24 8.14
CA PRO A 643 20.41 6.94 8.66
C PRO A 643 18.88 6.84 8.76
N HIS A 644 18.34 5.66 8.45
CA HIS A 644 16.90 5.44 8.38
C HIS A 644 16.15 5.72 9.69
N GLY A 645 16.74 5.39 10.84
CA GLY A 645 16.13 5.63 12.14
C GLY A 645 15.80 7.11 12.35
N GLN A 646 16.75 7.99 12.05
CA GLN A 646 16.56 9.44 12.14
C GLN A 646 15.57 9.94 11.07
N LYS A 647 15.76 9.53 9.81
CA LYS A 647 14.85 9.87 8.70
C LYS A 647 13.38 9.60 9.05
N ILE A 648 13.07 8.40 9.54
CA ILE A 648 11.67 7.99 9.77
C ILE A 648 11.00 8.89 10.81
N VAL A 649 11.70 9.20 11.91
CA VAL A 649 11.15 10.09 12.96
C VAL A 649 10.97 11.52 12.43
N GLU A 650 11.92 12.02 11.66
CA GLU A 650 11.85 13.35 11.04
C GLU A 650 10.71 13.47 10.03
N LEU A 651 10.56 12.46 9.16
CA LEU A 651 9.45 12.39 8.20
C LEU A 651 8.10 12.29 8.91
N TRP A 652 8.00 11.57 10.04
CA TRP A 652 6.80 11.61 10.88
C TRP A 652 6.50 13.01 11.38
N ASP A 653 7.50 13.71 11.93
CA ASP A 653 7.32 15.05 12.48
C ASP A 653 6.84 16.04 11.41
N LEU A 654 7.47 16.02 10.24
CA LEU A 654 7.10 16.88 9.11
C LEU A 654 5.70 16.57 8.58
N ALA A 655 5.34 15.28 8.45
CA ALA A 655 3.98 14.89 8.07
C ALA A 655 2.96 15.39 9.09
N ILE A 656 3.20 15.16 10.39
CA ILE A 656 2.31 15.60 11.48
C ILE A 656 2.11 17.12 11.45
N VAL A 657 3.13 17.93 11.16
CA VAL A 657 2.99 19.39 11.00
C VAL A 657 1.95 19.74 9.92
N MET A 658 2.00 19.08 8.75
CA MET A 658 1.06 19.33 7.66
C MET A 658 -0.37 18.90 8.02
N TRP A 659 -0.53 17.80 8.75
CA TRP A 659 -1.85 17.33 9.17
C TRP A 659 -2.43 18.17 10.33
N GLU A 660 -1.65 18.46 11.36
CA GLU A 660 -2.09 19.20 12.56
C GLU A 660 -2.39 20.67 12.26
N SER A 661 -1.65 21.29 11.32
CA SER A 661 -1.93 22.65 10.84
C SER A 661 -3.24 22.78 10.06
N GLY A 662 -3.83 21.67 9.61
CA GLY A 662 -5.04 21.66 8.80
C GLY A 662 -4.80 21.80 7.30
N ALA A 663 -3.54 21.74 6.84
CA ALA A 663 -3.24 21.76 5.42
C ALA A 663 -3.84 20.55 4.70
N MET A 664 -3.65 19.33 5.24
CA MET A 664 -4.22 18.13 4.63
C MET A 664 -5.74 18.06 4.76
N TRP A 665 -6.32 18.65 5.81
CA TRP A 665 -7.77 18.84 5.92
C TRP A 665 -8.30 19.64 4.74
N ALA A 666 -7.72 20.82 4.49
CA ALA A 666 -8.14 21.70 3.42
C ALA A 666 -7.89 21.10 2.02
N ALA A 667 -6.81 20.34 1.83
CA ALA A 667 -6.56 19.60 0.60
C ALA A 667 -7.65 18.55 0.34
N GLY A 668 -8.06 17.76 1.35
CA GLY A 668 -9.14 16.78 1.19
C GLY A 668 -10.52 17.41 1.04
N VAL A 669 -10.80 18.55 1.68
CA VAL A 669 -12.02 19.32 1.39
C VAL A 669 -12.04 19.78 -0.07
N ALA A 670 -10.92 20.27 -0.61
CA ALA A 670 -10.84 20.59 -2.04
C ALA A 670 -11.05 19.33 -2.90
N GLY A 671 -10.47 18.20 -2.49
CA GLY A 671 -10.63 16.90 -3.14
C GLY A 671 -12.08 16.40 -3.16
N LEU A 672 -12.83 16.59 -2.07
CA LEU A 672 -14.25 16.23 -1.97
C LEU A 672 -15.13 17.01 -2.97
N CYS A 673 -14.70 18.20 -3.37
CA CYS A 673 -15.44 19.03 -4.31
C CYS A 673 -15.23 18.62 -5.78
N TYR A 674 -14.36 17.64 -6.08
CA TYR A 674 -14.29 17.04 -7.42
C TYR A 674 -15.60 16.36 -7.78
N THR A 675 -16.02 16.52 -9.04
CA THR A 675 -17.20 15.86 -9.59
C THR A 675 -16.84 15.15 -10.89
N HIS A 676 -17.50 14.02 -11.11
CA HIS A 676 -17.32 13.18 -12.28
C HIS A 676 -18.44 13.42 -13.30
N LYS A 677 -18.11 13.54 -14.59
CA LYS A 677 -19.08 13.66 -15.72
C LYS A 677 -18.88 12.59 -16.81
N GLY A 678 -18.25 11.47 -16.49
CA GLY A 678 -17.91 10.42 -17.44
C GLY A 678 -18.80 9.17 -17.35
N ASN A 679 -18.60 8.24 -18.30
CA ASN A 679 -19.41 7.03 -18.46
C ASN A 679 -18.87 5.80 -17.71
N SER A 680 -17.63 5.82 -17.21
CA SER A 680 -17.00 4.67 -16.54
C SER A 680 -16.78 4.88 -15.04
N ASN A 681 -16.64 3.77 -14.31
CA ASN A 681 -16.58 3.72 -12.84
C ASN A 681 -15.21 4.09 -12.24
N CYS A 682 -14.17 4.26 -13.06
CA CYS A 682 -12.79 4.33 -12.57
C CYS A 682 -12.00 5.46 -13.26
N ASP A 683 -11.16 6.17 -12.51
CA ASP A 683 -10.18 7.18 -12.97
C ASP A 683 -9.07 6.61 -13.90
N ARG A 684 -9.11 5.33 -14.27
CA ARG A 684 -7.96 4.60 -14.82
C ARG A 684 -7.82 4.78 -16.33
N ALA A 685 -6.66 5.27 -16.75
CA ALA A 685 -6.21 5.37 -18.15
C ALA A 685 -7.23 5.97 -19.14
N ARG A 686 -8.12 6.85 -18.66
CA ARG A 686 -9.15 7.40 -19.53
C ARG A 686 -8.56 8.53 -20.39
N SER A 687 -8.78 8.42 -21.70
CA SER A 687 -8.47 9.47 -22.68
C SER A 687 -9.40 10.69 -22.59
N ASP A 688 -10.43 10.63 -21.75
CA ASP A 688 -11.42 11.70 -21.61
C ASP A 688 -11.18 12.60 -20.39
N LEU A 689 -10.19 12.37 -19.54
CA LEU A 689 -9.83 13.31 -18.47
C LEU A 689 -8.97 14.44 -19.04
N SER A 690 -9.64 15.38 -19.73
CA SER A 690 -9.10 16.67 -20.15
C SER A 690 -9.64 17.78 -19.25
N ASP A 691 -9.09 18.99 -19.35
CA ASP A 691 -9.63 20.18 -18.67
C ASP A 691 -11.15 20.35 -18.89
N ALA A 692 -11.65 19.96 -20.06
CA ALA A 692 -13.07 20.05 -20.42
C ALA A 692 -13.98 19.12 -19.60
N THR A 693 -13.43 18.08 -18.99
CA THR A 693 -14.18 17.09 -18.19
C THR A 693 -14.44 17.57 -16.78
N TRP A 694 -13.59 18.47 -16.30
CA TRP A 694 -13.65 19.03 -14.96
C TRP A 694 -14.47 20.31 -14.85
N GLY A 695 -14.89 20.88 -16.00
CA GLY A 695 -15.99 21.85 -16.14
C GLY A 695 -15.69 23.26 -15.67
#